data_AF-A0A346MXC2-F1
#
_entry.id   AF-A0A346MXC2-F1
#
_cell.length_a   1.000
_cell.length_b   1.000
_cell.length_c   1.000
_cell.angle_alpha   90.00
_cell.angle_beta   90.00
_cell.angle_gamma   90.00
#
_symmetry.space_group_name_H-M   'P 1'
#
loop_
_entity.id
_entity.type
_entity.pdbx_description
1 polymer ?
#
loop_
_entity_poly.entity_id
_entity_poly.type
_entity_poly.pdbx_seq_one_letter_code
_entity_poly.pdbx_strand_id
1 'polypeptide(L)'
;MKNTGLLAKLRGVLLAASAALLPPVAAQATTIDNSTLANEADGSNWAAWGRTFSEQRFSPLDQVNKDNVGQLGLAWSLELDDVWNVSSQPVAVDGVIYTAVGYSVVHAIDARSGKLLWKYDPKVESRKMRYAWGSRGLAFWNGKVYTGVQDGRLFALDAKTGQLVWEVMTTTPGDNRYITGAPRIFNGKVIIGHGGADFGHVRGYVTTYDAETGKELWRWYVVPGNPADGFENKAMEEAAKTWSGDWWKYGAGGTVWNAMTYDPEYNRIYLGTGNGSPWNAQLRNPGGGDSLYLCSVVALDADTGEYVWHYQTTPNETWDFNSTMDMISATVEMAGKPRKVLMHAPKNGFFYLLDRENGKLISAEKIGKVTWAEKVDMATGRPVEVRGSRYEKGPALTWPGSGGTHNWHPMAFSPDTGLVYIPAREMAGFYDGEGRQPGKWQMTPGDVMGLRGFFDDIPKSAGSTSLLAWNPVTQKEVWRNPTPGATAGGVIVTHGGLVFQGLADGRFVATDAVSGKELWSYSMGVGTQAPPMTYTVDGKQYVTILAGWGGAPSLLGSLSAQHGWVGRAYPRRMLTFVLDGKAVLPPSPPPIAKVEPLEAPEFKIDPALAEKGKHVYSQCVICHGSAAVAGGYAPDLRASPVPLSHEAFKAIVQGGALESRGMPKFEEFTDEDITALQHFLRERARYKPSAWEQIKQVFGFIWLMIKMKLLAMGWL
;
A
#
# COMPACT_ATOMS: atom_id res chain seq x y z
N MET A 1 51.69 -34.59 -79.39
CA MET A 1 52.45 -33.36 -79.10
C MET A 1 52.09 -32.89 -77.69
N LYS A 2 53.09 -32.87 -76.80
CA LYS A 2 53.24 -32.18 -75.49
C LYS A 2 52.05 -32.20 -74.51
N ASN A 3 52.14 -32.90 -73.36
CA ASN A 3 52.73 -32.46 -72.07
C ASN A 3 52.07 -31.15 -71.56
N THR A 4 51.54 -31.01 -70.33
CA THR A 4 52.00 -31.43 -68.99
C THR A 4 50.94 -31.00 -67.94
N GLY A 5 50.63 -31.83 -66.93
CA GLY A 5 50.89 -31.56 -65.49
C GLY A 5 49.73 -30.81 -64.78
N LEU A 6 49.32 -31.05 -63.52
CA LEU A 6 49.92 -31.74 -62.37
C LEU A 6 48.82 -31.91 -61.28
N LEU A 7 48.75 -33.08 -60.62
CA LEU A 7 48.45 -33.43 -59.20
C LEU A 7 47.63 -32.44 -58.30
N ALA A 8 46.76 -32.80 -57.34
CA ALA A 8 46.63 -34.02 -56.52
C ALA A 8 45.28 -34.06 -55.74
N LYS A 9 44.81 -35.30 -55.48
CA LYS A 9 44.14 -35.85 -54.27
C LYS A 9 43.34 -34.93 -53.33
N LEU A 10 42.08 -35.33 -53.07
CA LEU A 10 41.63 -35.83 -51.76
C LEU A 10 40.23 -36.45 -51.83
N ARG A 11 40.13 -37.72 -51.39
CA ARG A 11 38.88 -38.44 -51.10
C ARG A 11 38.34 -37.95 -49.76
N GLY A 12 37.06 -37.59 -49.71
CA GLY A 12 36.32 -37.32 -48.48
C GLY A 12 34.88 -37.79 -48.64
N VAL A 13 34.51 -38.80 -47.86
CA VAL A 13 33.16 -39.39 -47.76
C VAL A 13 32.21 -38.36 -47.14
N LEU A 14 31.10 -38.05 -47.83
CA LEU A 14 29.99 -37.28 -47.27
C LEU A 14 28.84 -38.24 -46.96
N LEU A 15 28.76 -38.68 -45.69
CA LEU A 15 27.50 -39.12 -45.11
C LEU A 15 26.65 -37.87 -44.83
N ALA A 16 25.62 -37.65 -45.62
CA ALA A 16 24.59 -36.66 -45.31
C ALA A 16 23.63 -37.26 -44.27
N ALA A 17 23.80 -36.88 -43.01
CA ALA A 17 22.80 -37.11 -41.96
C ALA A 17 21.68 -36.08 -42.12
N SER A 18 20.54 -36.51 -42.66
CA SER A 18 19.30 -35.73 -42.67
C SER A 18 18.74 -35.64 -41.24
N ALA A 19 19.14 -34.61 -40.51
CA ALA A 19 18.47 -34.23 -39.27
C ALA A 19 17.10 -33.62 -39.63
N ALA A 20 16.03 -34.36 -39.37
CA ALA A 20 14.67 -33.85 -39.46
C ALA A 20 14.51 -32.71 -38.43
N LEU A 21 14.46 -31.47 -38.90
CA LEU A 21 14.05 -30.30 -38.14
C LEU A 21 12.56 -30.47 -37.80
N LEU A 22 12.27 -30.99 -36.60
CA LEU A 22 10.94 -30.87 -36.02
C LEU A 22 10.65 -29.37 -35.81
N PRO A 23 9.47 -28.86 -36.22
CA PRO A 23 9.08 -27.49 -35.90
C PRO A 23 9.07 -27.30 -34.38
N PRO A 24 9.45 -26.11 -33.87
CA PRO A 24 9.38 -25.83 -32.44
C PRO A 24 7.93 -26.03 -32.00
N VAL A 25 7.72 -26.95 -31.05
CA VAL A 25 6.44 -27.09 -30.37
C VAL A 25 6.17 -25.74 -29.71
N ALA A 26 5.18 -25.00 -30.20
CA ALA A 26 4.73 -23.79 -29.53
C ALA A 26 4.29 -24.20 -28.12
N ALA A 27 5.02 -23.76 -27.10
CA ALA A 27 4.63 -24.00 -25.72
C ALA A 27 3.21 -23.45 -25.55
N GLN A 28 2.29 -24.31 -25.14
CA GLN A 28 0.91 -23.93 -24.89
C GLN A 28 0.89 -22.94 -23.72
N ALA A 29 0.18 -21.82 -23.88
CA ALA A 29 0.09 -20.80 -22.83
C ALA A 29 -0.43 -21.41 -21.52
N THR A 30 0.21 -21.07 -20.40
CA THR A 30 -0.18 -21.57 -19.09
C THR A 30 -1.54 -20.98 -18.73
N THR A 31 -2.51 -21.85 -18.45
CA THR A 31 -3.80 -21.41 -17.93
C THR A 31 -3.64 -21.16 -16.43
N ILE A 32 -3.68 -19.89 -16.02
CA ILE A 32 -3.71 -19.51 -14.61
C ILE A 32 -5.14 -19.71 -14.09
N ASP A 33 -5.32 -20.71 -13.24
CA ASP A 33 -6.58 -21.08 -12.60
C ASP A 33 -6.39 -21.39 -11.09
N ASN A 34 -7.40 -22.00 -10.46
CA ASN A 34 -7.36 -22.36 -9.05
C ASN A 34 -6.22 -23.33 -8.73
N SER A 35 -5.97 -24.30 -9.61
CA SER A 35 -4.93 -25.30 -9.40
C SER A 35 -3.55 -24.65 -9.41
N THR A 36 -3.34 -23.69 -10.33
CA THR A 36 -2.09 -22.92 -10.40
C THR A 36 -1.92 -22.04 -9.16
N LEU A 37 -2.95 -21.29 -8.77
CA LEU A 37 -2.86 -20.35 -7.64
C LEU A 37 -2.86 -21.04 -6.27
N ALA A 38 -3.26 -22.31 -6.18
CA ALA A 38 -3.11 -23.13 -4.96
C ALA A 38 -1.75 -23.84 -4.88
N ASN A 39 -0.94 -23.85 -5.94
CA ASN A 39 0.30 -24.62 -5.99
C ASN A 39 1.49 -23.84 -5.41
N GLU A 40 1.81 -24.12 -4.14
CA GLU A 40 2.97 -23.49 -3.49
C GLU A 40 4.33 -23.91 -4.09
N ALA A 41 4.41 -25.05 -4.76
CA ALA A 41 5.67 -25.59 -5.28
C ALA A 41 6.10 -25.01 -6.64
N ASP A 42 5.20 -24.36 -7.38
CA ASP A 42 5.52 -23.78 -8.68
C ASP A 42 6.02 -22.33 -8.56
N GLY A 43 7.30 -22.12 -8.82
CA GLY A 43 7.93 -20.80 -8.84
C GLY A 43 8.10 -20.20 -10.23
N SER A 44 7.64 -20.86 -11.29
CA SER A 44 7.84 -20.40 -12.68
C SER A 44 7.20 -19.03 -12.92
N ASN A 45 6.00 -18.84 -12.38
CA ASN A 45 5.21 -17.63 -12.50
C ASN A 45 4.99 -16.97 -11.13
N TRP A 46 4.80 -15.64 -11.16
CA TRP A 46 4.22 -14.88 -10.05
C TRP A 46 2.86 -14.36 -10.51
N ALA A 47 1.83 -15.21 -10.45
CA ALA A 47 0.58 -14.98 -11.18
C ALA A 47 -0.51 -14.20 -10.41
N ALA A 48 -0.30 -13.93 -9.12
CA ALA A 48 -1.27 -13.21 -8.28
C ALA A 48 -0.58 -12.23 -7.32
N TRP A 49 -1.37 -11.38 -6.65
CA TRP A 49 -0.91 -10.38 -5.68
C TRP A 49 0.13 -10.94 -4.70
N GLY A 50 -0.20 -12.05 -4.02
CA GLY A 50 0.66 -12.73 -3.05
C GLY A 50 1.37 -13.97 -3.61
N ARG A 51 1.56 -14.05 -4.94
CA ARG A 51 1.97 -15.24 -5.72
C ARG A 51 0.89 -16.32 -5.80
N THR A 52 0.44 -16.82 -4.66
CA THR A 52 -0.56 -17.88 -4.49
C THR A 52 -1.74 -17.38 -3.66
N PHE A 53 -2.79 -18.19 -3.55
CA PHE A 53 -3.94 -17.91 -2.70
C PHE A 53 -3.56 -17.67 -1.24
N SER A 54 -2.50 -18.32 -0.74
CA SER A 54 -2.09 -18.21 0.66
C SER A 54 -1.47 -16.86 1.03
N GLU A 55 -1.11 -16.06 0.03
CA GLU A 55 -0.37 -14.80 0.14
C GLU A 55 0.94 -14.88 0.94
N GLN A 56 1.53 -16.08 1.06
CA GLN A 56 2.80 -16.26 1.79
C GLN A 56 3.95 -15.44 1.23
N ARG A 57 3.90 -15.09 -0.08
CA ARG A 57 4.98 -14.37 -0.78
C ARG A 57 6.34 -15.07 -0.64
N PHE A 58 6.26 -16.37 -0.45
CA PHE A 58 7.37 -17.30 -0.54
C PHE A 58 7.51 -17.75 -1.99
N SER A 59 8.72 -17.70 -2.53
CA SER A 59 9.04 -18.34 -3.80
C SER A 59 9.82 -19.63 -3.55
N PRO A 60 9.42 -20.76 -4.17
CA PRO A 60 10.18 -22.02 -4.07
C PRO A 60 11.50 -21.98 -4.86
N LEU A 61 11.78 -20.89 -5.59
CA LEU A 61 13.01 -20.75 -6.36
C LEU A 61 14.24 -20.52 -5.47
N ASP A 62 15.35 -21.15 -5.84
CA ASP A 62 16.61 -21.16 -5.11
C ASP A 62 17.86 -20.96 -5.99
N GLN A 63 17.69 -20.71 -7.30
CA GLN A 63 18.82 -20.44 -8.19
C GLN A 63 19.61 -19.22 -7.71
N VAL A 64 18.91 -18.18 -7.23
CA VAL A 64 19.48 -17.09 -6.42
C VAL A 64 19.35 -17.47 -4.94
N ASN A 65 20.48 -17.63 -4.26
CA ASN A 65 20.56 -18.05 -2.87
C ASN A 65 21.71 -17.36 -2.13
N LYS A 66 21.85 -17.66 -0.84
CA LYS A 66 22.85 -17.04 0.05
C LYS A 66 24.30 -17.11 -0.45
N ASP A 67 24.64 -18.16 -1.20
CA ASP A 67 26.01 -18.41 -1.63
C ASP A 67 26.37 -17.64 -2.90
N ASN A 68 25.38 -17.25 -3.71
CA ASN A 68 25.60 -16.60 -4.99
C ASN A 68 24.89 -15.26 -5.18
N VAL A 69 24.11 -14.78 -4.21
CA VAL A 69 23.39 -13.49 -4.31
C VAL A 69 24.33 -12.30 -4.57
N GLY A 70 25.60 -12.40 -4.15
CA GLY A 70 26.64 -11.41 -4.49
C GLY A 70 26.90 -11.25 -6.00
N GLN A 71 26.49 -12.21 -6.83
CA GLN A 71 26.60 -12.19 -8.30
C GLN A 71 25.34 -11.62 -8.97
N LEU A 72 24.32 -11.25 -8.19
CA LEU A 72 23.09 -10.67 -8.72
C LEU A 72 23.38 -9.29 -9.31
N GLY A 73 23.01 -9.09 -10.57
CA GLY A 73 23.23 -7.85 -11.31
C GLY A 73 22.04 -7.47 -12.18
N LEU A 74 22.03 -6.24 -12.69
CA LEU A 74 20.92 -5.74 -13.51
C LEU A 74 20.88 -6.49 -14.85
N ALA A 75 19.73 -7.05 -15.18
CA ALA A 75 19.45 -7.63 -16.49
C ALA A 75 19.02 -6.56 -17.48
N TRP A 76 18.06 -5.72 -17.06
CA TRP A 76 17.54 -4.59 -17.83
C TRP A 76 16.79 -3.62 -16.90
N SER A 77 16.55 -2.41 -17.40
CA SER A 77 15.70 -1.41 -16.74
C SER A 77 14.76 -0.78 -17.76
N LEU A 78 13.52 -0.49 -17.35
CA LEU A 78 12.54 0.24 -18.14
C LEU A 78 12.13 1.52 -17.40
N GLU A 79 12.22 2.67 -18.05
CA GLU A 79 11.64 3.92 -17.53
C GLU A 79 10.14 3.97 -17.84
N LEU A 80 9.35 4.38 -16.85
CA LEU A 80 7.90 4.49 -16.94
C LEU A 80 7.50 5.96 -17.07
N ASP A 81 7.20 6.36 -18.32
CA ASP A 81 6.92 7.76 -18.65
C ASP A 81 5.63 8.27 -18.00
N ASP A 82 5.72 9.49 -17.45
CA ASP A 82 4.61 10.27 -16.88
C ASP A 82 3.85 9.64 -15.71
N VAL A 83 4.48 8.69 -15.02
CA VAL A 83 3.93 8.02 -13.84
C VAL A 83 4.34 8.73 -12.55
N TRP A 84 3.37 9.12 -11.74
CA TRP A 84 3.63 9.75 -10.43
C TRP A 84 3.88 8.74 -9.31
N ASN A 85 3.26 7.56 -9.35
CA ASN A 85 3.39 6.48 -8.36
C ASN A 85 3.61 5.11 -8.99
N VAL A 86 4.51 4.33 -8.40
CA VAL A 86 4.83 2.95 -8.83
C VAL A 86 4.84 1.99 -7.63
N SER A 87 3.94 2.18 -6.68
CA SER A 87 3.82 1.36 -5.47
C SER A 87 3.20 -0.03 -5.73
N SER A 88 3.26 -0.52 -6.96
CA SER A 88 2.56 -1.74 -7.36
C SER A 88 3.39 -3.01 -7.26
N GLN A 89 2.74 -4.12 -6.93
CA GLN A 89 3.23 -5.47 -7.17
C GLN A 89 2.94 -5.84 -8.63
N PRO A 90 3.96 -6.04 -9.48
CA PRO A 90 3.74 -6.64 -10.78
C PRO A 90 3.42 -8.14 -10.64
N VAL A 91 2.84 -8.72 -11.69
CA VAL A 91 2.71 -10.17 -11.87
C VAL A 91 3.53 -10.59 -13.10
N ALA A 92 4.05 -11.81 -13.09
CA ALA A 92 4.82 -12.38 -14.19
C ALA A 92 4.20 -13.72 -14.60
N VAL A 93 3.76 -13.82 -15.85
CA VAL A 93 3.14 -15.03 -16.43
C VAL A 93 3.76 -15.30 -17.80
N ASP A 94 4.32 -16.49 -17.98
CA ASP A 94 4.89 -16.99 -19.24
C ASP A 94 5.91 -16.03 -19.90
N GLY A 95 6.73 -15.38 -19.06
CA GLY A 95 7.74 -14.43 -19.52
C GLY A 95 7.20 -13.05 -19.94
N VAL A 96 5.97 -12.72 -19.56
CA VAL A 96 5.42 -11.35 -19.64
C VAL A 96 5.15 -10.82 -18.24
N ILE A 97 5.63 -9.62 -17.96
CA ILE A 97 5.34 -8.87 -16.73
C ILE A 97 4.16 -7.94 -16.99
N TYR A 98 3.17 -7.96 -16.10
CA TYR A 98 2.06 -7.01 -16.10
C TYR A 98 2.12 -6.16 -14.84
N THR A 99 1.95 -4.85 -14.99
CA THR A 99 1.87 -3.93 -13.84
C THR A 99 0.91 -2.78 -14.10
N ALA A 100 0.24 -2.30 -13.06
CA ALA A 100 -0.59 -1.11 -13.09
C ALA A 100 0.09 -0.01 -12.28
N VAL A 101 0.21 1.21 -12.80
CA VAL A 101 0.95 2.28 -12.12
C VAL A 101 0.24 3.63 -12.26
N GLY A 102 0.56 4.58 -11.38
CA GLY A 102 -0.09 5.90 -11.33
C GLY A 102 -1.60 5.76 -11.14
N TYR A 103 -2.36 6.32 -12.08
CA TYR A 103 -3.82 6.27 -12.15
C TYR A 103 -4.37 4.95 -12.72
N SER A 104 -3.78 3.81 -12.32
CA SER A 104 -4.12 2.46 -12.79
C SER A 104 -3.84 2.22 -14.29
N VAL A 105 -2.78 2.83 -14.82
CA VAL A 105 -2.31 2.61 -16.20
C VAL A 105 -1.58 1.27 -16.28
N VAL A 106 -2.09 0.34 -17.09
CA VAL A 106 -1.58 -1.02 -17.21
C VAL A 106 -0.51 -1.10 -18.29
N HIS A 107 0.58 -1.80 -17.99
CA HIS A 107 1.69 -2.06 -18.91
C HIS A 107 1.92 -3.57 -18.97
N ALA A 108 2.14 -4.10 -20.18
CA ALA A 108 2.70 -5.42 -20.39
C ALA A 108 4.11 -5.31 -20.96
N ILE A 109 5.05 -6.04 -20.36
CA ILE A 109 6.48 -5.94 -20.63
C ILE A 109 7.04 -7.33 -20.87
N ASP A 110 7.85 -7.50 -21.91
CA ASP A 110 8.62 -8.72 -22.11
C ASP A 110 9.66 -8.87 -21.00
N ALA A 111 9.59 -9.97 -20.24
CA ALA A 111 10.38 -10.17 -19.04
C ALA A 111 11.88 -10.41 -19.31
N ARG A 112 12.24 -10.73 -20.56
CA ARG A 112 13.62 -11.03 -20.97
C ARG A 112 14.38 -9.76 -21.30
N SER A 113 13.70 -8.81 -21.94
CA SER A 113 14.30 -7.61 -22.54
C SER A 113 13.88 -6.29 -21.90
N GLY A 114 12.78 -6.28 -21.14
CA GLY A 114 12.17 -5.04 -20.64
C GLY A 114 11.40 -4.26 -21.71
N LYS A 115 11.17 -4.84 -22.89
CA LYS A 115 10.44 -4.17 -23.98
C LYS A 115 8.95 -4.06 -23.64
N LEU A 116 8.40 -2.85 -23.71
CA LEU A 116 6.96 -2.62 -23.64
C LEU A 116 6.25 -3.31 -24.81
N LEU A 117 5.29 -4.18 -24.49
CA LEU A 117 4.46 -4.90 -25.46
C LEU A 117 3.20 -4.12 -25.79
N TRP A 118 2.49 -3.67 -24.75
CA TRP A 118 1.31 -2.81 -24.87
C TRP A 118 1.09 -2.01 -23.59
N LYS A 119 0.28 -0.96 -23.69
CA LYS A 119 -0.13 -0.08 -22.59
C LYS A 119 -1.62 0.23 -22.70
N TYR A 120 -2.33 0.19 -21.58
CA TYR A 120 -3.73 0.58 -21.48
C TYR A 120 -3.89 1.68 -20.41
N ASP A 121 -4.45 2.82 -20.80
CA ASP A 121 -4.70 3.95 -19.91
C ASP A 121 -6.22 4.11 -19.73
N PRO A 122 -6.77 3.89 -18.52
CA PRO A 122 -8.20 3.98 -18.30
C PRO A 122 -8.75 5.41 -18.36
N LYS A 123 -7.89 6.45 -18.42
CA LYS A 123 -8.28 7.87 -18.46
C LYS A 123 -9.10 8.30 -17.24
N VAL A 124 -8.47 8.28 -16.07
CA VAL A 124 -9.08 8.75 -14.82
C VAL A 124 -9.43 10.23 -14.90
N GLU A 125 -10.64 10.60 -14.47
CA GLU A 125 -11.09 11.99 -14.44
C GLU A 125 -10.34 12.84 -13.40
N SER A 126 -10.09 14.12 -13.72
CA SER A 126 -9.35 15.09 -12.88
C SER A 126 -9.78 15.11 -11.42
N ARG A 127 -11.10 15.11 -11.15
CA ARG A 127 -11.63 15.19 -9.79
C ARG A 127 -11.25 13.95 -8.95
N LYS A 128 -11.20 12.78 -9.58
CA LYS A 128 -10.79 11.52 -8.94
C LYS A 128 -9.28 11.43 -8.72
N MET A 129 -8.47 12.25 -9.40
CA MET A 129 -7.02 12.35 -9.16
C MET A 129 -6.67 13.02 -7.81
N ARG A 130 -7.62 13.76 -7.20
CA ARG A 130 -7.40 14.49 -5.94
C ARG A 130 -7.33 13.60 -4.70
N TYR A 131 -7.82 12.37 -4.79
CA TYR A 131 -7.98 11.43 -3.68
C TYR A 131 -7.34 10.09 -4.05
N ALA A 132 -6.82 9.35 -3.07
CA ALA A 132 -6.11 8.05 -3.18
C ALA A 132 -4.56 8.13 -3.27
N TRP A 133 -3.94 6.94 -3.20
CA TRP A 133 -2.48 6.76 -3.08
C TRP A 133 -1.87 5.91 -4.22
N GLY A 134 -2.56 5.79 -5.35
CA GLY A 134 -2.12 5.07 -6.55
C GLY A 134 -2.45 3.58 -6.52
N SER A 135 -2.24 2.91 -7.65
CA SER A 135 -2.44 1.45 -7.77
C SER A 135 -1.41 0.68 -6.93
N ARG A 136 -1.89 -0.34 -6.21
CA ARG A 136 -1.05 -1.37 -5.57
C ARG A 136 -0.83 -2.59 -6.45
N GLY A 137 -1.69 -2.89 -7.41
CA GLY A 137 -1.43 -4.03 -8.29
C GLY A 137 -2.63 -4.44 -9.12
N LEU A 138 -2.52 -5.64 -9.68
CA LEU A 138 -3.50 -6.23 -10.58
C LEU A 138 -3.57 -7.74 -10.35
N ALA A 139 -4.56 -8.39 -10.95
CA ALA A 139 -4.69 -9.84 -10.97
C ALA A 139 -4.59 -10.37 -12.40
N PHE A 140 -4.19 -11.64 -12.52
CA PHE A 140 -4.18 -12.38 -13.76
C PHE A 140 -5.03 -13.64 -13.59
N TRP A 141 -5.86 -13.94 -14.58
CA TRP A 141 -6.66 -15.16 -14.60
C TRP A 141 -7.07 -15.52 -16.02
N ASN A 142 -6.84 -16.77 -16.44
CA ASN A 142 -7.31 -17.32 -17.71
C ASN A 142 -7.09 -16.38 -18.92
N GLY A 143 -5.85 -15.92 -19.10
CA GLY A 143 -5.47 -15.06 -20.23
C GLY A 143 -5.95 -13.60 -20.15
N LYS A 144 -6.44 -13.15 -18.99
CA LYS A 144 -6.90 -11.77 -18.77
C LYS A 144 -6.19 -11.11 -17.59
N VAL A 145 -6.04 -9.80 -17.69
CA VAL A 145 -5.50 -8.91 -16.65
C VAL A 145 -6.63 -8.06 -16.07
N TYR A 146 -6.70 -7.96 -14.75
CA TYR A 146 -7.79 -7.27 -14.05
C TYR A 146 -7.22 -6.23 -13.10
N THR A 147 -7.77 -5.01 -13.11
CA THR A 147 -7.32 -3.97 -12.19
C THR A 147 -8.45 -3.05 -11.77
N GLY A 148 -8.35 -2.57 -10.54
CA GLY A 148 -9.19 -1.51 -10.01
C GLY A 148 -8.64 -0.14 -10.39
N VAL A 149 -9.54 0.75 -10.78
CA VAL A 149 -9.21 2.11 -11.20
C VAL A 149 -9.49 3.07 -10.06
N GLN A 150 -8.64 4.09 -9.93
CA GLN A 150 -8.75 5.11 -8.89
C GLN A 150 -10.13 5.82 -8.89
N ASP A 151 -10.82 5.90 -10.01
CA ASP A 151 -12.17 6.47 -10.07
C ASP A 151 -13.31 5.54 -9.61
N GLY A 152 -13.03 4.26 -9.35
CA GLY A 152 -14.02 3.29 -8.89
C GLY A 152 -14.37 2.20 -9.90
N ARG A 153 -13.82 2.25 -11.12
CA ARG A 153 -14.04 1.18 -12.11
C ARG A 153 -13.24 -0.09 -11.78
N LEU A 154 -13.77 -1.23 -12.20
CA LEU A 154 -13.05 -2.50 -12.34
C LEU A 154 -13.11 -2.89 -13.82
N PHE A 155 -12.01 -3.33 -14.40
CA PHE A 155 -12.01 -3.83 -15.78
C PHE A 155 -11.14 -5.08 -15.95
N ALA A 156 -11.40 -5.78 -17.05
CA ALA A 156 -10.57 -6.86 -17.56
C ALA A 156 -10.02 -6.52 -18.96
N LEU A 157 -8.75 -6.82 -19.19
CA LEU A 157 -8.07 -6.72 -20.48
C LEU A 157 -7.65 -8.10 -20.96
N ASP A 158 -7.69 -8.33 -22.27
CA ASP A 158 -7.01 -9.45 -22.88
C ASP A 158 -5.49 -9.31 -22.66
N ALA A 159 -4.86 -10.32 -22.06
CA ALA A 159 -3.45 -10.21 -21.65
C ALA A 159 -2.49 -10.07 -22.83
N LYS A 160 -2.85 -10.61 -24.00
CA LYS A 160 -1.97 -10.59 -25.19
C LYS A 160 -1.99 -9.24 -25.91
N THR A 161 -3.18 -8.64 -26.00
CA THR A 161 -3.42 -7.46 -26.84
C THR A 161 -3.60 -6.17 -26.04
N GLY A 162 -3.93 -6.27 -24.75
CA GLY A 162 -4.30 -5.13 -23.91
C GLY A 162 -5.67 -4.53 -24.24
N GLN A 163 -6.48 -5.20 -25.07
CA GLN A 163 -7.82 -4.73 -25.42
C GLN A 163 -8.79 -4.95 -24.25
N LEU A 164 -9.67 -3.97 -24.06
CA LEU A 164 -10.73 -4.03 -23.06
C LEU A 164 -11.71 -5.17 -23.38
N VAL A 165 -11.93 -6.06 -22.42
CA VAL A 165 -12.91 -7.15 -22.51
C VAL A 165 -14.24 -6.69 -21.91
N TRP A 166 -14.19 -6.15 -20.69
CA TRP A 166 -15.33 -5.56 -20.00
C TRP A 166 -14.86 -4.52 -18.97
N GLU A 167 -15.74 -3.58 -18.62
CA GLU A 167 -15.57 -2.65 -17.50
C GLU A 167 -16.89 -2.48 -16.74
N VAL A 168 -16.80 -2.23 -15.43
CA VAL A 168 -17.95 -1.90 -14.57
C VAL A 168 -17.58 -0.78 -13.60
N MET A 169 -18.56 0.08 -13.28
CA MET A 169 -18.43 1.05 -12.20
C MET A 169 -18.83 0.39 -10.89
N THR A 170 -17.88 0.26 -9.95
CA THR A 170 -18.14 -0.44 -8.67
C THR A 170 -18.65 0.50 -7.58
N THR A 171 -18.44 1.80 -7.74
CA THR A 171 -18.75 2.87 -6.78
C THR A 171 -19.97 3.67 -7.20
N THR A 172 -20.56 4.40 -6.25
CA THR A 172 -21.67 5.30 -6.57
C THR A 172 -21.12 6.50 -7.34
N PRO A 173 -21.75 6.91 -8.47
CA PRO A 173 -21.34 8.11 -9.19
C PRO A 173 -21.29 9.34 -8.27
N GLY A 174 -20.20 10.11 -8.38
CA GLY A 174 -20.05 11.40 -7.66
C GLY A 174 -19.58 11.31 -6.21
N ASP A 175 -19.33 10.12 -5.65
CA ASP A 175 -18.77 9.98 -4.29
C ASP A 175 -17.22 10.04 -4.26
N ASN A 176 -16.64 10.05 -3.06
CA ASN A 176 -15.20 10.10 -2.84
C ASN A 176 -14.53 8.71 -2.70
N ARG A 177 -15.23 7.62 -3.08
CA ARG A 177 -14.61 6.29 -3.12
C ARG A 177 -13.64 6.19 -4.29
N TYR A 178 -12.61 5.37 -4.08
CA TYR A 178 -11.56 5.06 -5.04
C TYR A 178 -11.08 3.63 -4.86
N ILE A 179 -10.44 3.05 -5.88
CA ILE A 179 -9.78 1.75 -5.76
C ILE A 179 -8.28 1.91 -5.84
N THR A 180 -7.58 1.21 -4.95
CA THR A 180 -6.10 1.21 -4.86
C THR A 180 -5.55 -0.20 -4.69
N GLY A 181 -6.26 -1.09 -3.98
CA GLY A 181 -5.86 -2.49 -3.80
C GLY A 181 -5.97 -3.31 -5.09
N ALA A 182 -5.15 -4.35 -5.17
CA ALA A 182 -5.25 -5.33 -6.26
C ALA A 182 -6.52 -6.20 -6.08
N PRO A 183 -7.29 -6.47 -7.15
CA PRO A 183 -8.36 -7.46 -7.10
C PRO A 183 -7.78 -8.85 -6.80
N ARG A 184 -8.60 -9.74 -6.24
CA ARG A 184 -8.30 -11.18 -6.13
C ARG A 184 -9.24 -11.95 -7.05
N ILE A 185 -8.77 -13.07 -7.60
CA ILE A 185 -9.56 -13.90 -8.49
C ILE A 185 -9.49 -15.34 -8.03
N PHE A 186 -10.63 -16.02 -7.95
CA PHE A 186 -10.78 -17.39 -7.50
C PHE A 186 -12.05 -17.96 -8.13
N ASN A 187 -12.10 -19.26 -8.43
CA ASN A 187 -13.31 -19.92 -8.96
C ASN A 187 -13.98 -19.19 -10.15
N GLY A 188 -13.20 -18.52 -11.01
CA GLY A 188 -13.75 -17.71 -12.11
C GLY A 188 -14.49 -16.43 -11.66
N LYS A 189 -14.24 -15.95 -10.45
CA LYS A 189 -14.84 -14.76 -9.84
C LYS A 189 -13.75 -13.76 -9.48
N VAL A 190 -13.99 -12.47 -9.71
CA VAL A 190 -13.11 -11.37 -9.31
C VAL A 190 -13.73 -10.59 -8.16
N ILE A 191 -13.00 -10.45 -7.06
CA ILE A 191 -13.43 -9.68 -5.88
C ILE A 191 -12.61 -8.38 -5.78
N ILE A 192 -13.31 -7.29 -5.50
CA ILE A 192 -12.69 -5.99 -5.27
C ILE A 192 -13.47 -5.18 -4.22
N GLY A 193 -12.75 -4.44 -3.39
CA GLY A 193 -13.30 -3.43 -2.50
C GLY A 193 -12.85 -2.03 -2.91
N HIS A 194 -12.92 -1.08 -1.98
CA HIS A 194 -12.59 0.32 -2.26
C HIS A 194 -12.05 1.01 -0.99
N GLY A 195 -11.41 2.17 -1.16
CA GLY A 195 -11.08 3.11 -0.09
C GLY A 195 -12.09 4.25 0.01
N GLY A 196 -11.78 5.27 0.83
CA GLY A 196 -12.57 6.50 0.94
C GLY A 196 -13.08 6.84 2.35
N ALA A 197 -12.88 5.99 3.36
CA ALA A 197 -13.33 6.26 4.74
C ALA A 197 -12.81 7.59 5.30
N ASP A 198 -11.61 8.02 4.85
CA ASP A 198 -10.93 9.23 5.29
C ASP A 198 -11.27 10.47 4.45
N PHE A 199 -12.19 10.34 3.48
CA PHE A 199 -12.48 11.39 2.50
C PHE A 199 -13.97 11.74 2.41
N GLY A 200 -14.82 11.22 3.30
CA GLY A 200 -16.20 11.65 3.43
C GLY A 200 -17.16 10.51 3.76
N HIS A 201 -18.40 10.66 3.31
CA HIS A 201 -19.52 9.77 3.62
C HIS A 201 -19.41 8.44 2.87
N VAL A 202 -18.63 7.51 3.41
CA VAL A 202 -18.33 6.24 2.75
C VAL A 202 -18.73 5.05 3.63
N ARG A 203 -19.67 4.26 3.11
CA ARG A 203 -20.02 2.92 3.63
C ARG A 203 -19.19 1.86 2.91
N GLY A 204 -18.42 1.10 3.67
CA GLY A 204 -17.54 0.05 3.16
C GLY A 204 -18.30 -1.19 2.70
N TYR A 205 -17.87 -1.75 1.57
CA TYR A 205 -18.33 -3.03 1.05
C TYR A 205 -17.23 -3.69 0.22
N VAL A 206 -17.47 -4.95 -0.12
CA VAL A 206 -16.74 -5.69 -1.15
C VAL A 206 -17.73 -6.24 -2.16
N THR A 207 -17.35 -6.31 -3.43
CA THR A 207 -18.21 -6.87 -4.49
C THR A 207 -17.45 -7.92 -5.28
N THR A 208 -18.14 -9.00 -5.59
CA THR A 208 -17.62 -10.09 -6.41
C THR A 208 -18.36 -10.12 -7.73
N TYR A 209 -17.60 -10.22 -8.82
CA TYR A 209 -18.09 -10.24 -10.19
C TYR A 209 -17.65 -11.53 -10.88
N ASP A 210 -18.39 -11.93 -11.91
CA ASP A 210 -17.96 -12.97 -12.84
C ASP A 210 -16.73 -12.50 -13.62
N ALA A 211 -15.66 -13.30 -13.64
CA ALA A 211 -14.38 -12.88 -14.23
C ALA A 211 -14.46 -12.79 -15.76
N GLU A 212 -15.35 -13.53 -16.41
CA GLU A 212 -15.46 -13.53 -17.87
C GLU A 212 -16.31 -12.36 -18.39
N THR A 213 -17.35 -11.97 -17.64
CA THR A 213 -18.38 -11.02 -18.11
C THR A 213 -18.42 -9.70 -17.34
N GLY A 214 -17.81 -9.63 -16.15
CA GLY A 214 -17.92 -8.47 -15.27
C GLY A 214 -19.29 -8.35 -14.57
N LYS A 215 -20.17 -9.34 -14.70
CA LYS A 215 -21.49 -9.31 -14.06
C LYS A 215 -21.35 -9.38 -12.54
N GLU A 216 -22.00 -8.47 -11.80
CA GLU A 216 -22.07 -8.55 -10.33
C GLU A 216 -22.75 -9.86 -9.90
N LEU A 217 -22.08 -10.60 -9.02
CA LEU A 217 -22.58 -11.86 -8.45
C LEU A 217 -23.18 -11.63 -7.07
N TRP A 218 -22.42 -10.97 -6.20
CA TRP A 218 -22.85 -10.62 -4.85
C TRP A 218 -22.04 -9.45 -4.30
N ARG A 219 -22.63 -8.77 -3.32
CA ARG A 219 -22.02 -7.67 -2.57
C ARG A 219 -22.23 -7.89 -1.07
N TRP A 220 -21.19 -7.69 -0.30
CA TRP A 220 -21.26 -7.73 1.16
C TRP A 220 -20.86 -6.37 1.75
N TYR A 221 -21.76 -5.78 2.53
CA TYR A 221 -21.49 -4.56 3.28
C TYR A 221 -20.78 -4.88 4.60
N VAL A 222 -19.82 -4.04 4.98
CA VAL A 222 -19.01 -4.24 6.18
C VAL A 222 -19.68 -3.67 7.43
N VAL A 223 -20.44 -2.59 7.26
CA VAL A 223 -21.12 -1.88 8.35
C VAL A 223 -22.61 -1.72 8.03
N PRO A 224 -23.48 -1.73 9.05
CA PRO A 224 -24.93 -1.61 8.86
C PRO A 224 -25.31 -0.23 8.29
N GLY A 225 -26.35 -0.22 7.47
CA GLY A 225 -26.93 0.99 6.88
C GLY A 225 -27.86 1.70 7.85
N ASN A 226 -28.77 2.52 7.30
CA ASN A 226 -29.86 3.13 8.05
C ASN A 226 -30.85 2.04 8.50
N PRO A 227 -31.06 1.82 9.81
CA PRO A 227 -31.97 0.78 10.29
C PRO A 227 -33.41 0.91 9.77
N ALA A 228 -33.86 2.11 9.42
CA ALA A 228 -35.21 2.34 8.88
C ALA A 228 -35.42 1.74 7.49
N ASP A 229 -34.34 1.50 6.72
CA ASP A 229 -34.41 0.91 5.38
C ASP A 229 -34.38 -0.63 5.42
N GLY A 230 -34.22 -1.22 6.61
CA GLY A 230 -33.94 -2.64 6.79
C GLY A 230 -32.46 -2.99 6.60
N PHE A 231 -32.14 -4.28 6.65
CA PHE A 231 -30.78 -4.78 6.54
C PHE A 231 -30.65 -5.78 5.39
N GLU A 232 -29.52 -5.74 4.68
CA GLU A 232 -29.29 -6.57 3.50
C GLU A 232 -29.18 -8.07 3.82
N ASN A 233 -28.79 -8.40 5.06
CA ASN A 233 -28.68 -9.76 5.55
C ASN A 233 -28.67 -9.77 7.09
N LYS A 234 -28.73 -10.98 7.66
CA LYS A 234 -28.69 -11.21 9.11
C LYS A 234 -27.41 -10.67 9.77
N ALA A 235 -26.27 -10.70 9.08
CA ALA A 235 -25.02 -10.19 9.63
C ALA A 235 -25.08 -8.66 9.85
N MET A 236 -25.70 -7.92 8.93
CA MET A 236 -25.94 -6.48 9.10
C MET A 236 -26.95 -6.17 10.20
N GLU A 237 -28.00 -6.99 10.35
CA GLU A 237 -28.94 -6.86 11.46
C GLU A 237 -28.27 -7.08 12.82
N GLU A 238 -27.44 -8.12 12.96
CA GLU A 238 -26.67 -8.38 14.18
C GLU A 238 -25.61 -7.30 14.43
N ALA A 239 -24.90 -6.87 13.38
CA ALA A 239 -23.92 -5.81 13.47
C ALA A 239 -24.55 -4.51 13.99
N ALA A 240 -25.74 -4.14 13.52
CA ALA A 240 -26.45 -2.92 13.93
C ALA A 240 -26.68 -2.81 15.45
N LYS A 241 -26.76 -3.94 16.17
CA LYS A 241 -26.88 -3.96 17.64
C LYS A 241 -25.64 -3.43 18.36
N THR A 242 -24.52 -3.34 17.65
CA THR A 242 -23.24 -2.80 18.16
C THR A 242 -23.01 -1.33 17.81
N TRP A 243 -24.01 -0.68 17.19
CA TRP A 243 -23.99 0.73 16.82
C TRP A 243 -25.13 1.50 17.50
N SER A 244 -24.93 2.80 17.63
CA SER A 244 -25.86 3.74 18.25
C SER A 244 -25.76 5.12 17.58
N GLY A 245 -26.80 5.94 17.74
CA GLY A 245 -26.90 7.23 17.05
C GLY A 245 -27.12 7.08 15.54
N ASP A 246 -26.77 8.12 14.78
CA ASP A 246 -27.05 8.18 13.33
C ASP A 246 -25.80 7.86 12.49
N TRP A 247 -25.10 6.76 12.79
CA TRP A 247 -23.80 6.43 12.17
C TRP A 247 -23.85 6.41 10.63
N TRP A 248 -24.97 5.97 10.06
CA TRP A 248 -25.17 5.86 8.60
C TRP A 248 -25.08 7.21 7.90
N LYS A 249 -25.37 8.32 8.60
CA LYS A 249 -25.24 9.68 8.03
C LYS A 249 -23.78 10.02 7.72
N TYR A 250 -22.83 9.38 8.39
CA TYR A 250 -21.40 9.52 8.12
C TYR A 250 -20.86 8.48 7.13
N GLY A 251 -21.69 7.52 6.70
CA GLY A 251 -21.26 6.33 5.98
C GLY A 251 -20.61 5.25 6.85
N ALA A 252 -20.15 5.60 8.06
CA ALA A 252 -19.58 4.71 9.08
C ALA A 252 -18.21 4.07 8.77
N GLY A 253 -17.72 4.08 7.53
CA GLY A 253 -16.40 3.57 7.15
C GLY A 253 -16.40 2.08 6.83
N GLY A 254 -15.37 1.35 7.26
CA GLY A 254 -15.23 -0.10 7.06
C GLY A 254 -14.74 -0.50 5.67
N THR A 255 -14.05 0.38 4.96
CA THR A 255 -13.59 0.14 3.58
C THR A 255 -12.61 -1.03 3.45
N VAL A 256 -12.85 -1.96 2.52
CA VAL A 256 -11.97 -3.11 2.21
C VAL A 256 -10.99 -2.71 1.09
N TRP A 257 -9.94 -1.96 1.42
CA TRP A 257 -9.11 -1.30 0.41
C TRP A 257 -7.85 -2.09 -0.02
N ASN A 258 -7.53 -3.22 0.61
CA ASN A 258 -6.35 -4.01 0.29
C ASN A 258 -6.46 -5.52 0.59
N ALA A 259 -6.54 -5.91 1.88
CA ALA A 259 -6.39 -7.31 2.28
C ALA A 259 -7.59 -8.19 1.93
N MET A 260 -7.36 -9.13 1.01
CA MET A 260 -8.29 -10.15 0.57
C MET A 260 -7.49 -11.41 0.24
N THR A 261 -7.88 -12.58 0.72
CA THR A 261 -7.27 -13.87 0.35
C THR A 261 -8.37 -14.92 0.18
N TYR A 262 -8.09 -15.96 -0.60
CA TYR A 262 -9.00 -17.08 -0.84
C TYR A 262 -8.40 -18.36 -0.23
N ASP A 263 -9.27 -19.18 0.34
CA ASP A 263 -8.92 -20.48 0.89
C ASP A 263 -9.70 -21.58 0.15
N PRO A 264 -9.05 -22.31 -0.77
CA PRO A 264 -9.72 -23.35 -1.53
C PRO A 264 -10.19 -24.53 -0.67
N GLU A 265 -9.57 -24.76 0.50
CA GLU A 265 -9.92 -25.89 1.35
C GLU A 265 -11.29 -25.71 2.02
N TYR A 266 -11.57 -24.49 2.50
CA TYR A 266 -12.85 -24.17 3.12
C TYR A 266 -13.82 -23.47 2.16
N ASN A 267 -13.39 -23.20 0.93
CA ASN A 267 -14.07 -22.35 -0.05
C ASN A 267 -14.47 -21.00 0.54
N ARG A 268 -13.50 -20.27 1.12
CA ARG A 268 -13.75 -19.03 1.85
C ARG A 268 -12.89 -17.88 1.37
N ILE A 269 -13.44 -16.69 1.49
CA ILE A 269 -12.69 -15.44 1.36
C ILE A 269 -12.44 -14.88 2.75
N TYR A 270 -11.19 -14.53 3.04
CA TYR A 270 -10.85 -13.74 4.24
C TYR A 270 -10.60 -12.28 3.82
N LEU A 271 -11.27 -11.37 4.52
CA LEU A 271 -11.21 -9.93 4.28
C LEU A 271 -10.67 -9.21 5.51
N GLY A 272 -9.79 -8.23 5.28
CA GLY A 272 -9.43 -7.24 6.28
C GLY A 272 -10.30 -5.99 6.12
N THR A 273 -10.94 -5.53 7.19
CA THR A 273 -11.87 -4.39 7.12
C THR A 273 -11.29 -3.07 7.63
N GLY A 274 -11.80 -1.97 7.07
CA GLY A 274 -11.30 -0.61 7.29
C GLY A 274 -11.62 0.00 8.65
N ASN A 275 -11.10 1.22 8.84
CA ASN A 275 -11.39 2.12 9.96
C ASN A 275 -12.79 2.72 9.82
N GLY A 276 -13.29 3.30 10.90
CA GLY A 276 -14.56 3.99 10.94
C GLY A 276 -14.50 5.40 10.35
N SER A 277 -15.66 5.90 9.92
CA SER A 277 -15.83 7.27 9.43
C SER A 277 -17.00 7.96 10.17
N PRO A 278 -16.78 9.10 10.85
CA PRO A 278 -15.47 9.70 11.17
C PRO A 278 -14.61 8.77 12.05
N TRP A 279 -13.31 9.06 12.20
CA TRP A 279 -12.42 8.28 13.08
C TRP A 279 -12.89 8.37 14.53
N ASN A 280 -13.28 9.55 15.00
CA ASN A 280 -13.70 9.78 16.37
C ASN A 280 -14.98 8.99 16.71
N ALA A 281 -14.81 7.91 17.48
CA ALA A 281 -15.87 7.00 17.87
C ALA A 281 -16.97 7.68 18.70
N GLN A 282 -16.66 8.74 19.46
CA GLN A 282 -17.68 9.47 20.22
C GLN A 282 -18.70 10.16 19.30
N LEU A 283 -18.28 10.59 18.11
CA LEU A 283 -19.17 11.17 17.10
C LEU A 283 -19.90 10.09 16.31
N ARG A 284 -19.16 9.06 15.90
CA ARG A 284 -19.64 7.99 15.03
C ARG A 284 -20.60 7.03 15.73
N ASN A 285 -20.35 6.73 17.01
CA ASN A 285 -21.07 5.74 17.81
C ASN A 285 -21.18 6.21 19.28
N PRO A 286 -21.95 7.27 19.58
CA PRO A 286 -21.94 7.96 20.88
C PRO A 286 -22.38 7.12 22.08
N GLY A 287 -23.24 6.12 21.89
CA GLY A 287 -23.66 5.15 22.91
C GLY A 287 -22.65 4.01 23.14
N GLY A 288 -21.54 3.98 22.39
CA GLY A 288 -20.55 2.91 22.46
C GLY A 288 -21.01 1.64 21.74
N GLY A 289 -20.34 0.52 22.06
CA GLY A 289 -20.49 -0.74 21.33
C GLY A 289 -19.39 -0.93 20.29
N ASP A 290 -19.24 -2.18 19.85
CA ASP A 290 -18.05 -2.64 19.11
C ASP A 290 -17.93 -2.08 17.69
N SER A 291 -19.00 -1.48 17.14
CA SER A 291 -19.03 -0.96 15.76
C SER A 291 -18.68 -2.03 14.71
N LEU A 292 -19.34 -3.19 14.77
CA LEU A 292 -19.06 -4.29 13.84
C LEU A 292 -19.44 -3.92 12.39
N TYR A 293 -18.67 -4.32 11.38
CA TYR A 293 -17.43 -5.12 11.41
C TYR A 293 -16.19 -4.25 11.14
N LEU A 294 -16.06 -3.06 11.74
CA LEU A 294 -14.83 -2.24 11.63
C LEU A 294 -13.61 -3.00 12.16
N CYS A 295 -12.43 -2.73 11.58
CA CYS A 295 -11.14 -3.26 12.02
C CYS A 295 -11.16 -4.75 12.41
N SER A 296 -11.60 -5.58 11.46
CA SER A 296 -11.86 -6.99 11.64
C SER A 296 -11.22 -7.82 10.53
N VAL A 297 -10.88 -9.06 10.87
CA VAL A 297 -10.78 -10.15 9.90
C VAL A 297 -12.16 -10.77 9.77
N VAL A 298 -12.69 -10.90 8.55
CA VAL A 298 -14.01 -11.47 8.26
C VAL A 298 -13.85 -12.61 7.27
N ALA A 299 -14.49 -13.75 7.52
CA ALA A 299 -14.63 -14.83 6.58
C ALA A 299 -16.02 -14.82 5.93
N LEU A 300 -16.03 -14.88 4.61
CA LEU A 300 -17.24 -15.04 3.80
C LEU A 300 -17.19 -16.36 3.03
N ASP A 301 -18.35 -16.94 2.77
CA ASP A 301 -18.49 -17.99 1.76
C ASP A 301 -18.11 -17.42 0.38
N ALA A 302 -17.26 -18.13 -0.36
CA ALA A 302 -16.71 -17.63 -1.61
C ALA A 302 -17.74 -17.57 -2.75
N ASP A 303 -18.78 -18.41 -2.72
CA ASP A 303 -19.77 -18.49 -3.79
C ASP A 303 -20.93 -17.53 -3.57
N THR A 304 -21.37 -17.36 -2.32
CA THR A 304 -22.56 -16.58 -1.98
C THR A 304 -22.25 -15.21 -1.35
N GLY A 305 -21.05 -15.02 -0.79
CA GLY A 305 -20.72 -13.84 0.00
C GLY A 305 -21.37 -13.82 1.39
N GLU A 306 -21.99 -14.92 1.83
CA GLU A 306 -22.59 -15.02 3.15
C GLU A 306 -21.52 -14.99 4.25
N TYR A 307 -21.83 -14.29 5.35
CA TYR A 307 -20.98 -14.21 6.51
C TYR A 307 -20.80 -15.57 7.19
N VAL A 308 -19.56 -15.92 7.53
CA VAL A 308 -19.21 -17.16 8.25
C VAL A 308 -18.74 -16.87 9.68
N TRP A 309 -17.65 -16.12 9.82
CA TRP A 309 -17.09 -15.73 11.12
C TRP A 309 -16.33 -14.40 11.01
N HIS A 310 -16.07 -13.76 12.15
CA HIS A 310 -15.12 -12.64 12.22
C HIS A 310 -14.28 -12.69 13.49
N TYR A 311 -13.15 -11.99 13.46
CA TYR A 311 -12.37 -11.61 14.62
C TYR A 311 -12.07 -10.11 14.54
N GLN A 312 -12.55 -9.33 15.50
CA GLN A 312 -12.33 -7.88 15.54
C GLN A 312 -11.03 -7.54 16.27
N THR A 313 -10.05 -6.98 15.58
CA THR A 313 -8.73 -6.67 16.16
C THR A 313 -8.75 -5.38 16.98
N THR A 314 -9.66 -4.46 16.67
CA THR A 314 -9.79 -3.18 17.38
C THR A 314 -11.26 -2.77 17.54
N PRO A 315 -11.93 -3.24 18.60
CA PRO A 315 -13.32 -2.88 18.89
C PRO A 315 -13.53 -1.38 19.10
N ASN A 316 -14.60 -0.85 18.53
CA ASN A 316 -14.97 0.56 18.58
C ASN A 316 -13.77 1.49 18.27
N GLU A 317 -13.02 1.20 17.21
CA GLU A 317 -11.76 1.88 16.87
C GLU A 317 -11.90 3.41 16.83
N THR A 318 -10.84 4.16 17.21
CA THR A 318 -10.89 5.63 17.15
C THR A 318 -9.60 6.29 16.67
N TRP A 319 -8.74 5.51 16.01
CA TRP A 319 -7.33 5.83 15.72
C TRP A 319 -6.91 5.56 14.28
N ASP A 320 -7.82 5.11 13.41
CA ASP A 320 -7.47 4.56 12.09
C ASP A 320 -6.59 3.29 12.21
N PHE A 321 -6.93 2.42 13.16
CA PHE A 321 -6.28 1.12 13.36
C PHE A 321 -6.99 0.01 12.56
N ASN A 322 -7.10 0.22 11.25
CA ASN A 322 -7.73 -0.73 10.34
C ASN A 322 -6.99 -2.08 10.25
N SER A 323 -7.68 -3.08 9.68
CA SER A 323 -7.23 -4.47 9.56
C SER A 323 -7.06 -4.89 8.10
N THR A 324 -6.89 -3.92 7.20
CA THR A 324 -6.74 -4.11 5.74
C THR A 324 -5.31 -4.45 5.31
N MET A 325 -4.47 -4.91 6.25
CA MET A 325 -3.11 -5.40 5.97
C MET A 325 -3.17 -6.85 5.51
N ASP A 326 -2.30 -7.24 4.58
CA ASP A 326 -2.31 -8.58 3.98
C ASP A 326 -2.35 -9.67 5.07
N MET A 327 -3.02 -10.78 4.75
CA MET A 327 -3.19 -11.92 5.65
C MET A 327 -2.54 -13.13 5.01
N ILE A 328 -1.71 -13.83 5.76
CA ILE A 328 -1.02 -15.02 5.28
C ILE A 328 -1.73 -16.25 5.84
N SER A 329 -2.15 -17.16 4.96
CA SER A 329 -2.62 -18.48 5.38
C SER A 329 -1.50 -19.51 5.31
N ALA A 330 -1.39 -20.36 6.32
CA ALA A 330 -0.37 -21.41 6.37
C ALA A 330 -0.83 -22.58 7.22
N THR A 331 -0.11 -23.70 7.12
CA THR A 331 -0.13 -24.75 8.13
C THR A 331 1.16 -24.68 8.92
N VAL A 332 1.07 -24.53 10.23
CA VAL A 332 2.22 -24.50 11.15
C VAL A 332 2.14 -25.64 12.15
N GLU A 333 3.29 -26.13 12.59
CA GLU A 333 3.37 -27.13 13.65
C GLU A 333 3.28 -26.44 15.02
N MET A 334 2.31 -26.84 15.84
CA MET A 334 2.13 -26.32 17.20
C MET A 334 1.82 -27.47 18.15
N ALA A 335 2.65 -27.63 19.19
CA ALA A 335 2.51 -28.69 20.18
C ALA A 335 2.39 -30.10 19.57
N GLY A 336 3.23 -30.42 18.56
CA GLY A 336 3.24 -31.72 17.89
C GLY A 336 2.12 -31.92 16.87
N LYS A 337 1.30 -30.90 16.58
CA LYS A 337 0.12 -31.02 15.70
C LYS A 337 0.10 -29.94 14.62
N PRO A 338 -0.27 -30.27 13.38
CA PRO A 338 -0.50 -29.26 12.34
C PRO A 338 -1.71 -28.40 12.70
N ARG A 339 -1.55 -27.08 12.58
CA ARG A 339 -2.61 -26.09 12.77
C ARG A 339 -2.69 -25.21 11.53
N LYS A 340 -3.91 -25.09 11.00
CA LYS A 340 -4.22 -24.22 9.86
C LYS A 340 -4.52 -22.83 10.37
N VAL A 341 -3.65 -21.89 10.04
CA VAL A 341 -3.62 -20.57 10.64
C VAL A 341 -3.80 -19.47 9.61
N LEU A 342 -4.32 -18.35 10.07
CA LEU A 342 -4.27 -17.06 9.40
C LEU A 342 -3.40 -16.12 10.26
N MET A 343 -2.35 -15.59 9.67
CA MET A 343 -1.40 -14.67 10.28
C MET A 343 -1.72 -13.24 9.84
N HIS A 344 -1.82 -12.33 10.79
CA HIS A 344 -2.21 -10.95 10.49
C HIS A 344 -1.52 -9.94 11.41
N ALA A 345 -0.89 -8.92 10.84
CA ALA A 345 -0.24 -7.83 11.55
C ALA A 345 -0.93 -6.49 11.21
N PRO A 346 -2.10 -6.16 11.77
CA PRO A 346 -2.80 -4.91 11.47
C PRO A 346 -2.04 -3.68 12.01
N LYS A 347 -2.61 -2.50 11.77
CA LYS A 347 -1.99 -1.22 12.14
C LYS A 347 -1.76 -1.12 13.64
N ASN A 348 -2.62 -1.75 14.44
CA ASN A 348 -2.71 -1.59 15.90
C ASN A 348 -1.49 -2.06 16.70
N GLY A 349 -0.51 -2.73 16.06
CA GLY A 349 0.76 -3.12 16.65
C GLY A 349 0.80 -4.49 17.32
N PHE A 350 -0.27 -5.28 17.21
CA PHE A 350 -0.28 -6.69 17.57
C PHE A 350 -0.14 -7.57 16.33
N PHE A 351 0.47 -8.74 16.49
CA PHE A 351 0.45 -9.82 15.52
C PHE A 351 -0.52 -10.89 15.99
N TYR A 352 -1.50 -11.22 15.15
CA TYR A 352 -2.55 -12.18 15.45
C TYR A 352 -2.30 -13.48 14.71
N LEU A 353 -2.44 -14.58 15.44
CA LEU A 353 -2.56 -15.91 14.88
C LEU A 353 -3.99 -16.41 15.12
N LEU A 354 -4.74 -16.61 14.03
CA LEU A 354 -6.13 -17.07 14.07
C LEU A 354 -6.23 -18.48 13.50
N ASP A 355 -7.16 -19.27 13.99
CA ASP A 355 -7.56 -20.52 13.33
C ASP A 355 -8.42 -20.18 12.11
N ARG A 356 -7.92 -20.46 10.90
CA ARG A 356 -8.59 -20.02 9.66
C ARG A 356 -9.93 -20.75 9.42
N GLU A 357 -10.16 -21.88 10.09
CA GLU A 357 -11.42 -22.61 9.98
C GLU A 357 -12.58 -21.93 10.71
N ASN A 358 -12.32 -21.21 11.79
CA ASN A 358 -13.41 -20.76 12.67
C ASN A 358 -13.18 -19.38 13.30
N GLY A 359 -12.07 -18.71 12.97
CA GLY A 359 -11.76 -17.36 13.45
C GLY A 359 -11.31 -17.30 14.90
N LYS A 360 -11.14 -18.43 15.59
CA LYS A 360 -10.70 -18.43 16.99
C LYS A 360 -9.29 -17.88 17.10
N LEU A 361 -9.10 -16.95 18.02
CA LEU A 361 -7.79 -16.44 18.40
C LEU A 361 -6.93 -17.56 19.00
N ILE A 362 -5.74 -17.77 18.43
CA ILE A 362 -4.73 -18.69 18.96
C ILE A 362 -3.74 -17.92 19.84
N SER A 363 -3.24 -16.78 19.37
CA SER A 363 -2.35 -15.90 20.12
C SER A 363 -2.34 -14.48 19.53
N ALA A 364 -1.99 -13.50 20.36
CA ALA A 364 -1.75 -12.12 19.93
C ALA A 364 -0.72 -11.40 20.82
N GLU A 365 0.40 -10.99 20.23
CA GLU A 365 1.47 -10.27 20.94
C GLU A 365 1.93 -9.01 20.18
N LYS A 366 2.55 -8.08 20.92
CA LYS A 366 3.03 -6.81 20.36
C LYS A 366 4.26 -7.03 19.47
N ILE A 367 4.27 -6.42 18.29
CA ILE A 367 5.41 -6.45 17.34
C ILE A 367 6.26 -5.16 17.36
N GLY A 368 5.95 -4.24 18.25
CA GLY A 368 6.66 -2.98 18.45
C GLY A 368 6.06 -2.19 19.60
N LYS A 369 6.36 -0.89 19.67
CA LYS A 369 5.78 0.00 20.67
C LYS A 369 4.25 0.16 20.50
N VAL A 370 3.50 -0.15 21.55
CA VAL A 370 2.03 -0.04 21.62
C VAL A 370 1.62 0.59 22.96
N THR A 371 0.87 1.70 22.91
CA THR A 371 0.42 2.45 24.10
C THR A 371 -1.10 2.60 24.21
N TRP A 372 -1.88 2.15 23.22
CA TRP A 372 -3.34 2.18 23.29
C TRP A 372 -3.92 1.00 24.08
N ALA A 373 -3.22 -0.15 24.08
CA ALA A 373 -3.61 -1.35 24.80
C ALA A 373 -2.41 -2.00 25.51
N GLU A 374 -2.66 -2.58 26.68
CA GLU A 374 -1.68 -3.29 27.48
C GLU A 374 -1.32 -4.65 26.87
N LYS A 375 -2.34 -5.40 26.43
CA LYS A 375 -2.27 -6.73 25.84
C LYS A 375 -3.59 -7.07 25.14
N VAL A 376 -3.66 -8.24 24.50
CA VAL A 376 -4.92 -8.90 24.19
C VAL A 376 -5.20 -9.93 25.28
N ASP A 377 -6.37 -9.85 25.91
CA ASP A 377 -6.81 -10.85 26.88
C ASP A 377 -7.26 -12.11 26.15
N MET A 378 -6.54 -13.21 26.35
CA MET A 378 -6.80 -14.49 25.68
C MET A 378 -8.10 -15.17 26.14
N ALA A 379 -8.66 -14.81 27.31
CA ALA A 379 -9.93 -15.37 27.76
C ALA A 379 -11.12 -14.78 26.98
N THR A 380 -11.04 -13.49 26.65
CA THR A 380 -12.10 -12.75 25.94
C THR A 380 -11.80 -12.58 24.46
N GLY A 381 -10.54 -12.71 24.06
CA GLY A 381 -10.02 -12.35 22.74
C GLY A 381 -9.89 -10.84 22.50
N ARG A 382 -10.07 -10.01 23.54
CA ARG A 382 -10.23 -8.55 23.40
C ARG A 382 -8.99 -7.78 23.88
N PRO A 383 -8.64 -6.66 23.22
CA PRO A 383 -7.63 -5.74 23.73
C PRO A 383 -8.01 -5.17 25.10
N VAL A 384 -7.04 -5.12 26.02
CA VAL A 384 -7.17 -4.40 27.30
C VAL A 384 -6.65 -2.99 27.09
N GLU A 385 -7.56 -2.05 26.88
CA GLU A 385 -7.20 -0.66 26.56
C GLU A 385 -6.57 0.07 27.74
N VAL A 386 -5.55 0.87 27.44
CA VAL A 386 -4.92 1.79 28.40
C VAL A 386 -5.88 2.96 28.61
N ARG A 387 -6.13 3.31 29.87
CA ARG A 387 -6.96 4.47 30.24
C ARG A 387 -6.43 5.75 29.60
N GLY A 388 -7.29 6.53 28.97
CA GLY A 388 -6.91 7.78 28.29
C GLY A 388 -6.44 7.60 26.84
N SER A 389 -6.35 6.36 26.34
CA SER A 389 -5.94 6.09 24.96
C SER A 389 -6.92 6.63 23.92
N ARG A 390 -8.19 6.87 24.30
CA ARG A 390 -9.24 7.45 23.45
C ARG A 390 -9.33 8.97 23.59
N TYR A 391 -8.27 9.65 24.07
CA TYR A 391 -8.14 11.11 24.08
C TYR A 391 -9.31 11.86 24.74
N GLU A 392 -9.93 11.26 25.76
CA GLU A 392 -11.15 11.77 26.41
C GLU A 392 -10.90 13.05 27.22
N LYS A 393 -9.64 13.28 27.64
CA LYS A 393 -9.20 14.45 28.43
C LYS A 393 -8.37 15.45 27.62
N GLY A 394 -8.55 15.47 26.30
CA GLY A 394 -7.83 16.34 25.37
C GLY A 394 -6.77 15.60 24.53
N PRO A 395 -5.88 16.34 23.86
CA PRO A 395 -4.96 15.76 22.87
C PRO A 395 -4.10 14.62 23.42
N ALA A 396 -3.88 13.60 22.61
CA ALA A 396 -3.06 12.43 22.96
C ALA A 396 -2.07 12.08 21.84
N LEU A 397 -0.89 11.58 22.24
CA LEU A 397 0.01 10.86 21.36
C LEU A 397 -0.16 9.36 21.59
N THR A 398 -0.47 8.60 20.55
CA THR A 398 -0.67 7.15 20.69
C THR A 398 0.29 6.40 19.78
N TRP A 399 0.87 5.31 20.30
CA TRP A 399 1.59 4.33 19.50
C TRP A 399 0.76 3.06 19.33
N PRO A 400 0.71 2.51 18.12
CA PRO A 400 1.12 3.15 16.88
C PRO A 400 0.26 4.39 16.53
N GLY A 401 0.71 5.22 15.59
CA GLY A 401 -0.14 6.22 14.95
C GLY A 401 -1.03 5.63 13.85
N SER A 402 -1.78 6.49 13.14
CA SER A 402 -2.66 6.08 12.02
C SER A 402 -1.93 5.37 10.87
N GLY A 403 -0.62 5.60 10.74
CA GLY A 403 0.22 4.83 9.81
C GLY A 403 0.47 3.37 10.25
N GLY A 404 0.14 3.00 11.49
CA GLY A 404 0.32 1.67 12.07
C GLY A 404 1.76 1.29 12.39
N THR A 405 1.93 0.23 13.17
CA THR A 405 3.21 -0.51 13.28
C THR A 405 3.51 -1.28 12.02
N HIS A 406 2.47 -1.72 11.30
CA HIS A 406 2.53 -2.27 9.95
C HIS A 406 1.42 -1.62 9.11
N ASN A 407 1.63 -1.51 7.80
CA ASN A 407 0.68 -0.95 6.85
C ASN A 407 0.63 -1.85 5.61
N TRP A 408 0.08 -1.38 4.48
CA TRP A 408 -0.17 -2.18 3.29
C TRP A 408 1.05 -2.88 2.68
N HIS A 409 2.28 -2.42 3.00
CA HIS A 409 3.53 -3.00 2.50
C HIS A 409 3.58 -4.48 2.83
N PRO A 410 3.54 -5.39 1.84
CA PRO A 410 3.34 -6.80 2.18
C PRO A 410 4.44 -7.39 3.06
N MET A 411 4.01 -8.18 4.06
CA MET A 411 4.87 -9.11 4.80
C MET A 411 4.99 -10.44 4.03
N ALA A 412 5.96 -11.28 4.40
CA ALA A 412 6.13 -12.60 3.78
C ALA A 412 6.42 -13.67 4.83
N PHE A 413 6.01 -14.92 4.59
CA PHE A 413 6.24 -16.07 5.47
C PHE A 413 7.11 -17.09 4.78
N SER A 414 8.12 -17.64 5.47
CA SER A 414 8.91 -18.76 4.95
C SER A 414 8.56 -20.05 5.68
N PRO A 415 8.07 -21.08 4.99
CA PRO A 415 7.89 -22.41 5.59
C PRO A 415 9.22 -23.05 6.00
N ASP A 416 10.34 -22.66 5.37
CA ASP A 416 11.67 -23.21 5.69
C ASP A 416 12.20 -22.74 7.04
N THR A 417 11.97 -21.46 7.37
CA THR A 417 12.42 -20.86 8.64
C THR A 417 11.34 -20.82 9.70
N GLY A 418 10.06 -20.93 9.30
CA GLY A 418 8.90 -20.71 10.16
C GLY A 418 8.74 -19.26 10.60
N LEU A 419 9.36 -18.29 9.90
CA LEU A 419 9.35 -16.86 10.27
C LEU A 419 8.49 -16.04 9.32
N VAL A 420 7.92 -14.95 9.87
CA VAL A 420 7.26 -13.88 9.12
C VAL A 420 8.15 -12.65 9.09
N TYR A 421 8.37 -12.08 7.92
CA TYR A 421 9.18 -10.89 7.68
C TYR A 421 8.28 -9.69 7.47
N ILE A 422 8.31 -8.74 8.42
CA ILE A 422 7.35 -7.65 8.53
C ILE A 422 8.07 -6.30 8.37
N PRO A 423 7.72 -5.49 7.36
CA PRO A 423 8.04 -4.07 7.33
C PRO A 423 7.36 -3.35 8.51
N ALA A 424 8.10 -3.13 9.59
CA ALA A 424 7.63 -2.56 10.84
C ALA A 424 8.01 -1.08 11.00
N ARG A 425 7.20 -0.34 11.74
CA ARG A 425 7.29 1.10 11.93
C ARG A 425 7.07 1.46 13.39
N GLU A 426 7.80 2.45 13.89
CA GLU A 426 7.55 3.06 15.19
C GLU A 426 7.35 4.56 15.03
N MET A 427 6.09 5.00 15.08
CA MET A 427 5.71 6.40 14.94
C MET A 427 4.41 6.65 15.71
N ALA A 428 4.34 7.76 16.43
CA ALA A 428 3.12 8.16 17.12
C ALA A 428 2.09 8.76 16.17
N GLY A 429 0.82 8.66 16.53
CA GLY A 429 -0.26 9.47 16.00
C GLY A 429 -0.67 10.54 17.00
N PHE A 430 -0.99 11.73 16.52
CA PHE A 430 -1.55 12.81 17.33
C PHE A 430 -3.05 12.87 17.10
N TYR A 431 -3.83 12.77 18.19
CA TYR A 431 -5.29 12.75 18.14
C TYR A 431 -5.85 13.86 19.03
N ASP A 432 -6.72 14.69 18.45
CA ASP A 432 -7.33 15.82 19.14
C ASP A 432 -8.81 15.96 18.76
N GLY A 433 -9.69 15.56 19.67
CA GLY A 433 -11.15 15.70 19.54
C GLY A 433 -11.72 17.02 20.06
N GLU A 434 -10.87 17.97 20.50
CA GLU A 434 -11.35 19.19 21.14
C GLU A 434 -12.29 20.00 20.23
N GLY A 435 -13.45 20.39 20.78
CA GLY A 435 -14.49 21.12 20.04
C GLY A 435 -15.33 20.26 19.08
N ARG A 436 -15.09 18.95 18.98
CA ARG A 436 -15.94 18.02 18.22
C ARG A 436 -16.84 17.25 19.18
N GLN A 437 -18.11 17.64 19.25
CA GLN A 437 -19.11 17.04 20.14
C GLN A 437 -20.29 16.45 19.34
N PRO A 438 -20.86 15.33 19.80
CA PRO A 438 -22.08 14.78 19.21
C PRO A 438 -23.20 15.84 19.16
N GLY A 439 -23.92 15.90 18.03
CA GLY A 439 -25.02 16.85 17.81
C GLY A 439 -24.61 18.31 17.52
N LYS A 440 -23.33 18.68 17.70
CA LYS A 440 -22.81 20.02 17.35
C LYS A 440 -21.88 20.01 16.14
N TRP A 441 -21.07 18.96 16.01
CA TRP A 441 -20.18 18.79 14.87
C TRP A 441 -20.94 18.21 13.68
N GLN A 442 -20.56 18.67 12.48
CA GLN A 442 -21.03 18.11 11.22
C GLN A 442 -19.82 17.77 10.35
N MET A 443 -19.91 16.63 9.65
CA MET A 443 -18.93 16.26 8.64
C MET A 443 -19.02 17.26 7.48
N THR A 444 -17.92 17.92 7.17
CA THR A 444 -17.83 18.90 6.08
C THR A 444 -16.59 18.64 5.23
N PRO A 445 -16.54 19.10 3.98
CA PRO A 445 -15.31 19.02 3.18
C PRO A 445 -14.14 19.67 3.94
N GLY A 446 -13.08 18.89 4.21
CA GLY A 446 -11.90 19.34 4.97
C GLY A 446 -11.93 19.04 6.48
N ASP A 447 -13.09 18.69 7.06
CA ASP A 447 -13.21 18.14 8.43
C ASP A 447 -14.07 16.87 8.39
N VAL A 448 -13.46 15.78 7.92
CA VAL A 448 -14.11 14.46 7.72
C VAL A 448 -13.73 13.43 8.78
N MET A 449 -12.58 13.59 9.43
CA MET A 449 -12.09 12.61 10.43
C MET A 449 -12.72 12.81 11.82
N GLY A 450 -13.37 13.95 12.07
CA GLY A 450 -13.90 14.29 13.39
C GLY A 450 -12.80 14.60 14.42
N LEU A 451 -11.64 15.05 13.94
CA LEU A 451 -10.44 15.40 14.71
C LEU A 451 -9.91 16.75 14.22
N ARG A 452 -9.25 17.50 15.10
CA ARG A 452 -8.50 18.69 14.70
C ARG A 452 -7.27 18.29 13.89
N GLY A 453 -7.07 18.95 12.75
CA GLY A 453 -5.93 18.70 11.88
C GLY A 453 -4.61 19.11 12.55
N PHE A 454 -3.57 18.31 12.31
CA PHE A 454 -2.19 18.64 12.64
C PHE A 454 -1.52 19.25 11.39
N PHE A 455 -1.09 20.52 11.48
CA PHE A 455 -0.57 21.27 10.34
C PHE A 455 0.94 21.52 10.38
N ASP A 456 1.60 21.12 11.46
CA ASP A 456 3.04 21.32 11.61
C ASP A 456 3.85 20.32 10.77
N ASP A 457 5.11 20.67 10.56
CA ASP A 457 6.06 19.78 9.91
C ASP A 457 6.38 18.59 10.82
N ILE A 458 6.65 17.44 10.22
CA ILE A 458 7.00 16.22 10.95
C ILE A 458 8.54 16.09 10.96
N PRO A 459 9.19 16.19 12.13
CA PRO A 459 10.65 16.13 12.21
C PRO A 459 11.22 14.81 11.67
N LYS A 460 12.46 14.86 11.15
CA LYS A 460 13.19 13.68 10.66
C LYS A 460 13.34 12.54 11.68
N SER A 461 13.28 12.87 12.96
CA SER A 461 13.40 11.95 14.09
C SER A 461 12.06 11.47 14.66
N ALA A 462 10.92 11.87 14.07
CA ALA A 462 9.58 11.59 14.62
C ALA A 462 9.17 10.12 14.55
N GLY A 463 9.90 9.28 13.82
CA GLY A 463 9.69 7.85 13.77
C GLY A 463 10.86 7.09 13.18
N SER A 464 10.81 5.77 13.32
CA SER A 464 11.80 4.84 12.77
C SER A 464 11.10 3.69 12.06
N THR A 465 11.86 2.96 11.24
CA THR A 465 11.38 1.75 10.57
C THR A 465 12.38 0.62 10.66
N SER A 466 11.90 -0.60 10.45
CA SER A 466 12.74 -1.79 10.48
C SER A 466 12.13 -2.94 9.69
N LEU A 467 12.97 -3.85 9.20
CA LEU A 467 12.54 -5.20 8.84
C LEU A 467 12.59 -6.09 10.09
N LEU A 468 11.44 -6.62 10.49
CA LEU A 468 11.28 -7.52 11.64
C LEU A 468 11.13 -8.95 11.16
N ALA A 469 11.92 -9.89 11.69
CA ALA A 469 11.60 -11.31 11.62
C ALA A 469 10.90 -11.77 12.90
N TRP A 470 9.67 -12.24 12.73
CA TRP A 470 8.77 -12.66 13.79
C TRP A 470 8.51 -14.16 13.71
N ASN A 471 8.62 -14.86 14.83
CA ASN A 471 8.19 -16.25 14.93
C ASN A 471 6.69 -16.27 15.34
N PRO A 472 5.78 -16.70 14.45
CA PRO A 472 4.33 -16.65 14.72
C PRO A 472 3.88 -17.68 15.76
N VAL A 473 4.59 -18.79 15.91
CA VAL A 473 4.24 -19.86 16.87
C VAL A 473 4.63 -19.48 18.29
N THR A 474 5.85 -18.96 18.46
CA THR A 474 6.35 -18.54 19.79
C THR A 474 6.00 -17.10 20.15
N GLN A 475 5.49 -16.32 19.18
CA GLN A 475 5.16 -14.91 19.32
C GLN A 475 6.34 -14.07 19.80
N LYS A 476 7.51 -14.27 19.18
CA LYS A 476 8.75 -13.60 19.55
C LYS A 476 9.47 -13.03 18.34
N GLU A 477 10.10 -11.88 18.54
CA GLU A 477 11.11 -11.35 17.64
C GLU A 477 12.32 -12.28 17.61
N VAL A 478 12.77 -12.62 16.40
CA VAL A 478 14.01 -13.37 16.17
C VAL A 478 15.16 -12.41 15.88
N TRP A 479 14.91 -11.44 14.99
CA TRP A 479 15.82 -10.34 14.71
C TRP A 479 15.07 -9.13 14.16
N ARG A 480 15.70 -7.96 14.22
CA ARG A 480 15.19 -6.70 13.67
C ARG A 480 16.32 -5.85 13.09
N ASN A 481 16.15 -5.44 11.84
CA ASN A 481 17.09 -4.58 11.15
C ASN A 481 16.49 -3.18 10.93
N PRO A 482 17.13 -2.11 11.43
CA PRO A 482 16.71 -0.75 11.12
C PRO A 482 16.70 -0.49 9.60
N THR A 483 15.65 0.15 9.12
CA THR A 483 15.53 0.63 7.73
C THR A 483 15.46 2.15 7.70
N PRO A 484 15.96 2.79 6.62
CA PRO A 484 15.94 4.25 6.51
C PRO A 484 14.52 4.79 6.34
N GLY A 485 14.29 5.99 6.88
CA GLY A 485 13.08 6.75 6.62
C GLY A 485 11.84 6.32 7.39
N ALA A 486 10.69 6.84 6.93
CA ALA A 486 9.38 6.72 7.59
C ALA A 486 8.63 5.42 7.27
N THR A 487 9.07 4.70 6.25
CA THR A 487 8.49 3.48 5.70
C THR A 487 9.53 2.76 4.86
N ALA A 488 9.38 1.44 4.70
CA ALA A 488 10.15 0.64 3.74
C ALA A 488 9.17 -0.06 2.80
N GLY A 489 9.67 -0.62 1.70
CA GLY A 489 8.85 -1.42 0.79
C GLY A 489 8.40 -2.74 1.39
N GLY A 490 7.43 -3.37 0.72
CA GLY A 490 7.06 -4.76 1.00
C GLY A 490 8.19 -5.74 0.71
N VAL A 491 8.01 -6.98 1.18
CA VAL A 491 9.02 -8.03 1.06
C VAL A 491 8.51 -9.28 0.36
N ILE A 492 9.45 -10.05 -0.18
CA ILE A 492 9.27 -11.46 -0.54
C ILE A 492 10.37 -12.27 0.14
N VAL A 493 10.14 -13.57 0.30
CA VAL A 493 11.17 -14.51 0.76
C VAL A 493 11.30 -15.67 -0.23
N THR A 494 12.49 -16.24 -0.38
CA THR A 494 12.77 -17.35 -1.32
C THR A 494 13.33 -18.58 -0.61
N HIS A 495 13.18 -19.75 -1.23
CA HIS A 495 13.78 -21.01 -0.78
C HIS A 495 15.32 -20.93 -0.74
N GLY A 496 15.91 -20.07 -1.57
CA GLY A 496 17.33 -19.70 -1.50
C GLY A 496 17.78 -19.05 -0.19
N GLY A 497 16.88 -18.81 0.78
CA GLY A 497 17.19 -18.29 2.11
C GLY A 497 17.34 -16.77 2.18
N LEU A 498 16.66 -16.05 1.28
CA LEU A 498 16.80 -14.60 1.11
C LEU A 498 15.46 -13.88 1.29
N VAL A 499 15.50 -12.72 1.95
CA VAL A 499 14.41 -11.75 2.00
C VAL A 499 14.81 -10.54 1.16
N PHE A 500 14.01 -10.19 0.14
CA PHE A 500 14.26 -9.03 -0.71
C PHE A 500 13.38 -7.85 -0.31
N GLN A 501 13.95 -6.64 -0.26
CA GLN A 501 13.23 -5.42 0.11
C GLN A 501 13.76 -4.17 -0.61
N GLY A 502 12.86 -3.32 -1.09
CA GLY A 502 13.20 -1.95 -1.52
C GLY A 502 13.14 -0.95 -0.37
N LEU A 503 14.11 -0.04 -0.29
CA LEU A 503 14.27 0.90 0.83
C LEU A 503 14.01 2.35 0.43
N ALA A 504 13.70 3.19 1.42
CA ALA A 504 13.41 4.61 1.23
C ALA A 504 14.61 5.43 0.76
N ASP A 505 15.84 4.98 1.03
CA ASP A 505 17.08 5.62 0.59
C ASP A 505 17.49 5.22 -0.85
N GLY A 506 16.66 4.42 -1.54
CA GLY A 506 16.92 4.00 -2.92
C GLY A 506 17.75 2.74 -3.05
N ARG A 507 18.05 2.03 -1.97
CA ARG A 507 18.67 0.70 -2.04
C ARG A 507 17.63 -0.41 -2.24
N PHE A 508 17.99 -1.41 -3.03
CA PHE A 508 17.32 -2.71 -3.09
C PHE A 508 18.24 -3.74 -2.43
N VAL A 509 17.76 -4.41 -1.38
CA VAL A 509 18.60 -5.26 -0.54
C VAL A 509 18.11 -6.71 -0.54
N ALA A 510 19.06 -7.63 -0.36
CA ALA A 510 18.80 -9.03 -0.03
C ALA A 510 19.40 -9.34 1.36
N THR A 511 18.56 -9.85 2.24
CA THR A 511 18.89 -10.16 3.63
C THR A 511 18.82 -11.66 3.86
N ASP A 512 19.77 -12.22 4.60
CA ASP A 512 19.72 -13.60 5.06
C ASP A 512 18.48 -13.83 5.94
N ALA A 513 17.65 -14.79 5.54
CA ALA A 513 16.34 -15.03 6.13
C ALA A 513 16.39 -15.48 7.61
N VAL A 514 17.51 -16.04 8.07
CA VAL A 514 17.66 -16.59 9.43
C VAL A 514 18.34 -15.61 10.37
N SER A 515 19.44 -15.00 9.94
CA SER A 515 20.30 -14.13 10.75
C SER A 515 19.99 -12.65 10.63
N GLY A 516 19.28 -12.23 9.58
CA GLY A 516 19.06 -10.82 9.29
C GLY A 516 20.26 -10.10 8.69
N LYS A 517 21.34 -10.79 8.31
CA LYS A 517 22.51 -10.12 7.71
C LYS A 517 22.20 -9.63 6.29
N GLU A 518 22.49 -8.36 5.96
CA GLU A 518 22.50 -7.89 4.57
C GLU A 518 23.62 -8.60 3.78
N LEU A 519 23.25 -9.31 2.71
CA LEU A 519 24.16 -10.08 1.86
C LEU A 519 24.44 -9.41 0.52
N TRP A 520 23.51 -8.59 0.05
CA TRP A 520 23.61 -7.88 -1.22
C TRP A 520 22.77 -6.60 -1.19
N SER A 521 23.21 -5.61 -1.97
CA SER A 521 22.53 -4.32 -2.12
C SER A 521 22.83 -3.70 -3.48
N TYR A 522 21.83 -3.01 -4.03
CA TYR A 522 21.93 -2.28 -5.30
C TYR A 522 21.28 -0.90 -5.20
N SER A 523 21.91 0.13 -5.79
CA SER A 523 21.34 1.48 -5.84
C SER A 523 20.37 1.61 -7.02
N MET A 524 19.09 1.83 -6.73
CA MET A 524 18.03 2.02 -7.73
C MET A 524 17.96 3.47 -8.25
N GLY A 525 18.71 4.39 -7.64
CA GLY A 525 18.69 5.84 -7.96
C GLY A 525 17.50 6.61 -7.38
N VAL A 526 16.48 5.93 -6.86
CA VAL A 526 15.33 6.53 -6.16
C VAL A 526 14.73 5.54 -5.17
N GLY A 527 14.23 6.02 -4.04
CA GLY A 527 13.50 5.21 -3.04
C GLY A 527 12.27 4.53 -3.61
N THR A 528 11.80 3.48 -2.93
CA THR A 528 10.53 2.82 -3.28
C THR A 528 9.78 2.30 -2.07
N GLN A 529 8.49 2.07 -2.27
CA GLN A 529 7.62 1.32 -1.36
C GLN A 529 7.09 0.03 -2.00
N ALA A 530 7.39 -0.21 -3.28
CA ALA A 530 6.87 -1.35 -4.00
C ALA A 530 7.47 -2.67 -3.46
N PRO A 531 6.65 -3.73 -3.34
CA PRO A 531 7.18 -5.06 -3.10
C PRO A 531 7.89 -5.61 -4.37
N PRO A 532 8.97 -6.40 -4.22
CA PRO A 532 9.59 -7.11 -5.33
C PRO A 532 8.77 -8.35 -5.75
N MET A 533 9.16 -8.99 -6.85
CA MET A 533 8.74 -10.36 -7.22
C MET A 533 9.90 -11.15 -7.79
N THR A 534 9.77 -12.47 -7.84
CA THR A 534 10.69 -13.36 -8.53
C THR A 534 9.95 -14.42 -9.34
N TYR A 535 10.50 -14.80 -10.49
CA TYR A 535 9.91 -15.73 -11.46
C TYR A 535 11.02 -16.36 -12.32
N THR A 536 10.69 -17.34 -13.16
CA THR A 536 11.66 -17.89 -14.12
C THR A 536 11.27 -17.64 -15.57
N VAL A 537 12.28 -17.45 -16.41
CA VAL A 537 12.14 -17.39 -17.86
C VAL A 537 13.34 -18.09 -18.49
N ASP A 538 13.08 -19.02 -19.40
CA ASP A 538 14.11 -19.78 -20.11
C ASP A 538 15.16 -20.41 -19.16
N GLY A 539 14.70 -20.94 -18.02
CA GLY A 539 15.55 -21.59 -17.01
C GLY A 539 16.35 -20.65 -16.11
N LYS A 540 16.16 -19.33 -16.22
CA LYS A 540 16.82 -18.33 -15.36
C LYS A 540 15.83 -17.72 -14.38
N GLN A 541 16.23 -17.60 -13.13
CA GLN A 541 15.51 -16.86 -12.10
C GLN A 541 15.79 -15.36 -12.23
N TYR A 542 14.71 -14.59 -12.27
CA TYR A 542 14.75 -13.13 -12.27
C TYR A 542 14.15 -12.60 -10.97
N VAL A 543 14.64 -11.45 -10.52
CA VAL A 543 14.05 -10.67 -9.41
C VAL A 543 13.73 -9.29 -9.95
N THR A 544 12.48 -8.83 -9.79
CA THR A 544 12.02 -7.54 -10.34
C THR A 544 11.44 -6.65 -9.25
N ILE A 545 11.69 -5.34 -9.36
CA ILE A 545 11.14 -4.32 -8.46
C ILE A 545 10.82 -3.04 -9.22
N LEU A 546 9.79 -2.32 -8.77
CA LEU A 546 9.50 -0.96 -9.20
C LEU A 546 10.23 0.05 -8.29
N ALA A 547 11.00 0.95 -8.90
CA ALA A 547 11.71 2.04 -8.24
C ALA A 547 10.99 3.38 -8.47
N GLY A 548 10.55 4.02 -7.39
CA GLY A 548 9.94 5.34 -7.42
C GLY A 548 9.27 5.72 -6.10
N TRP A 549 9.59 6.91 -5.62
CA TRP A 549 9.10 7.41 -4.34
C TRP A 549 7.77 8.17 -4.50
N GLY A 550 6.85 7.94 -3.58
CA GLY A 550 5.51 8.56 -3.56
C GLY A 550 4.52 7.72 -2.76
N GLY A 551 3.30 8.19 -2.55
CA GLY A 551 2.24 7.53 -1.75
C GLY A 551 2.01 8.22 -0.41
N ALA A 552 1.36 7.55 0.55
CA ALA A 552 1.02 8.13 1.86
C ALA A 552 2.19 8.80 2.64
N PRO A 553 3.46 8.32 2.58
CA PRO A 553 4.58 8.99 3.27
C PRO A 553 4.82 10.43 2.83
N SER A 554 4.30 10.83 1.68
CA SER A 554 4.44 12.20 1.17
C SER A 554 3.76 13.25 2.05
N LEU A 555 2.82 12.81 2.90
CA LEU A 555 2.23 13.60 3.98
C LEU A 555 3.22 13.97 5.08
N LEU A 556 4.31 13.22 5.24
CA LEU A 556 5.17 13.25 6.42
C LEU A 556 6.28 14.31 6.39
N GLY A 557 6.10 15.38 5.60
CA GLY A 557 6.99 16.55 5.62
C GLY A 557 8.48 16.22 5.60
N SER A 558 9.23 16.83 6.52
CA SER A 558 10.68 16.64 6.67
C SER A 558 11.10 15.19 6.91
N LEU A 559 10.28 14.38 7.59
CA LEU A 559 10.55 12.95 7.79
C LEU A 559 10.61 12.17 6.48
N SER A 560 9.82 12.54 5.48
CA SER A 560 9.89 11.92 4.15
C SER A 560 10.91 12.62 3.24
N ALA A 561 10.98 13.96 3.32
CA ALA A 561 11.87 14.77 2.48
C ALA A 561 13.37 14.51 2.74
N GLN A 562 13.73 13.88 3.87
CA GLN A 562 15.13 13.69 4.26
C GLN A 562 16.01 12.89 3.29
N HIS A 563 15.40 12.12 2.37
CA HIS A 563 16.12 11.37 1.35
C HIS A 563 16.32 12.15 0.04
N GLY A 564 15.79 13.37 -0.06
CA GLY A 564 16.03 14.27 -1.20
C GLY A 564 15.28 13.92 -2.48
N TRP A 565 14.28 13.04 -2.39
CA TRP A 565 13.38 12.76 -3.50
C TRP A 565 12.47 13.95 -3.74
N VAL A 566 12.33 14.37 -4.99
CA VAL A 566 11.44 15.45 -5.40
C VAL A 566 10.55 14.94 -6.53
N GLY A 567 9.27 15.27 -6.45
CA GLY A 567 8.27 14.84 -7.43
C GLY A 567 8.71 15.14 -8.86
N ARG A 568 8.63 14.14 -9.75
CA ARG A 568 9.00 14.19 -11.18
C ARG A 568 10.47 14.56 -11.51
N ALA A 569 11.32 14.88 -10.53
CA ALA A 569 12.76 15.07 -10.77
C ALA A 569 13.50 13.74 -10.94
N TYR A 570 12.96 12.66 -10.38
CA TYR A 570 13.52 11.32 -10.45
C TYR A 570 12.68 10.44 -11.38
N PRO A 571 13.31 9.63 -12.25
CA PRO A 571 12.59 8.70 -13.11
C PRO A 571 11.94 7.59 -12.27
N ARG A 572 10.78 7.12 -12.75
CA ARG A 572 10.13 5.93 -12.21
C ARG A 572 10.54 4.76 -13.10
N ARG A 573 11.02 3.67 -12.51
CA ARG A 573 11.61 2.56 -13.29
C ARG A 573 11.11 1.20 -12.83
N MET A 574 11.06 0.26 -13.75
CA MET A 574 11.08 -1.17 -13.45
C MET A 574 12.51 -1.67 -13.61
N LEU A 575 13.02 -2.35 -12.59
CA LEU A 575 14.38 -2.90 -12.55
C LEU A 575 14.29 -4.41 -12.40
N THR A 576 14.98 -5.14 -13.28
CA THR A 576 15.00 -6.60 -13.26
C THR A 576 16.43 -7.11 -13.17
N PHE A 577 16.65 -8.05 -12.26
CA PHE A 577 17.94 -8.59 -11.88
C PHE A 577 18.02 -10.09 -12.20
N VAL A 578 19.22 -10.55 -12.50
CA VAL A 578 19.56 -11.96 -12.79
C VAL A 578 21.00 -12.21 -12.34
N LEU A 579 21.36 -13.46 -12.06
CA LEU A 579 22.76 -13.82 -11.83
C LEU A 579 23.62 -13.40 -13.02
N ASP A 580 24.78 -12.81 -12.72
CA ASP A 580 25.74 -12.28 -13.69
C ASP A 580 25.18 -11.19 -14.63
N GLY A 581 24.11 -10.51 -14.24
CA GLY A 581 23.57 -9.37 -14.98
C GLY A 581 24.58 -8.22 -15.08
N LYS A 582 24.73 -7.65 -16.29
CA LYS A 582 25.75 -6.62 -16.59
C LYS A 582 25.18 -5.31 -17.16
N ALA A 583 23.86 -5.18 -17.19
CA ALA A 583 23.26 -3.93 -17.63
C ALA A 583 23.64 -2.79 -16.68
N VAL A 584 23.75 -1.59 -17.23
CA VAL A 584 24.07 -0.38 -16.47
C VAL A 584 22.79 0.41 -16.29
N LEU A 585 22.43 0.71 -15.05
CA LEU A 585 21.30 1.57 -14.76
C LEU A 585 21.59 2.99 -15.30
N PRO A 586 20.69 3.59 -16.10
CA PRO A 586 20.83 4.98 -16.49
C PRO A 586 20.95 5.90 -15.27
N PRO A 587 21.83 6.91 -15.31
CA PRO A 587 22.06 7.78 -14.16
C PRO A 587 20.76 8.47 -13.73
N SER A 588 20.64 8.70 -12.42
CA SER A 588 19.59 9.55 -11.84
C SER A 588 20.23 10.83 -11.33
N PRO A 589 19.50 11.95 -11.26
CA PRO A 589 19.99 13.14 -10.56
C PRO A 589 20.40 12.80 -9.12
N PRO A 590 21.39 13.50 -8.54
CA PRO A 590 21.75 13.29 -7.14
C PRO A 590 20.61 13.70 -6.20
N PRO A 591 20.43 13.01 -5.05
CA PRO A 591 19.50 13.40 -3.99
C PRO A 591 19.59 14.89 -3.64
N ILE A 592 18.45 15.58 -3.56
CA ILE A 592 18.40 16.99 -3.17
C ILE A 592 18.49 17.08 -1.65
N ALA A 593 19.67 17.41 -1.12
CA ALA A 593 19.93 17.42 0.32
C ALA A 593 18.99 18.36 1.11
N LYS A 594 18.63 19.50 0.52
CA LYS A 594 17.71 20.48 1.08
C LYS A 594 17.02 21.25 -0.05
N VAL A 595 15.71 21.38 0.06
CA VAL A 595 14.94 22.29 -0.78
C VAL A 595 14.98 23.67 -0.15
N GLU A 596 15.43 24.68 -0.89
CA GLU A 596 15.49 26.07 -0.42
C GLU A 596 14.17 26.80 -0.77
N PRO A 597 13.39 27.25 0.24
CA PRO A 597 12.21 28.07 0.00
C PRO A 597 12.57 29.40 -0.68
N LEU A 598 11.68 29.86 -1.56
CA LEU A 598 11.79 31.17 -2.20
C LEU A 598 11.16 32.25 -1.30
N GLU A 599 11.98 33.03 -0.59
CA GLU A 599 11.48 33.99 0.42
C GLU A 599 10.68 35.17 -0.19
N ALA A 600 11.03 35.61 -1.41
CA ALA A 600 10.36 36.68 -2.17
C ALA A 600 9.99 37.91 -1.31
N PRO A 601 10.96 38.64 -0.74
CA PRO A 601 10.75 39.63 0.33
C PRO A 601 9.76 40.76 -0.02
N GLU A 602 9.61 41.07 -1.30
CA GLU A 602 8.68 42.05 -1.84
C GLU A 602 7.19 41.67 -1.65
N PHE A 603 6.88 40.37 -1.50
CA PHE A 603 5.52 39.91 -1.27
C PHE A 603 5.07 40.23 0.16
N LYS A 604 4.08 41.12 0.34
CA LYS A 604 3.57 41.44 1.68
C LYS A 604 2.57 40.38 2.14
N ILE A 605 2.86 39.69 3.24
CA ILE A 605 1.97 38.65 3.79
C ILE A 605 0.86 39.33 4.61
N ASP A 606 -0.38 39.08 4.24
CA ASP A 606 -1.57 39.32 5.05
C ASP A 606 -1.83 38.10 5.97
N PRO A 607 -1.78 38.25 7.31
CA PRO A 607 -1.99 37.15 8.24
C PRO A 607 -3.38 36.51 8.17
N ALA A 608 -4.43 37.28 7.87
CA ALA A 608 -5.79 36.75 7.77
C ALA A 608 -5.94 35.86 6.53
N LEU A 609 -5.39 36.30 5.40
CA LEU A 609 -5.33 35.48 4.18
C LEU A 609 -4.43 34.25 4.35
N ALA A 610 -3.34 34.35 5.11
CA ALA A 610 -2.49 33.20 5.41
C ALA A 610 -3.23 32.13 6.24
N GLU A 611 -3.98 32.51 7.26
CA GLU A 611 -4.78 31.54 8.05
C GLU A 611 -5.93 30.94 7.22
N LYS A 612 -6.60 31.74 6.37
CA LYS A 612 -7.55 31.19 5.40
C LYS A 612 -6.86 30.19 4.46
N GLY A 613 -5.70 30.56 3.93
CA GLY A 613 -4.92 29.76 2.98
C GLY A 613 -4.47 28.43 3.55
N LYS A 614 -4.14 28.38 4.84
CA LYS A 614 -3.84 27.15 5.58
C LYS A 614 -5.01 26.16 5.57
N HIS A 615 -6.24 26.64 5.72
CA HIS A 615 -7.42 25.80 5.65
C HIS A 615 -7.68 25.29 4.23
N VAL A 616 -7.57 26.15 3.21
CA VAL A 616 -7.68 25.75 1.80
C VAL A 616 -6.60 24.72 1.43
N TYR A 617 -5.37 24.92 1.93
CA TYR A 617 -4.22 24.05 1.68
C TYR A 617 -4.41 22.61 2.17
N SER A 618 -5.36 22.35 3.09
CA SER A 618 -5.69 20.97 3.53
C SER A 618 -5.99 20.03 2.35
N GLN A 619 -6.51 20.56 1.23
CA GLN A 619 -6.78 19.79 0.01
C GLN A 619 -5.52 19.52 -0.84
N CYS A 620 -4.41 20.20 -0.56
CA CYS A 620 -3.13 20.06 -1.26
C CYS A 620 -2.14 19.15 -0.50
N VAL A 621 -2.37 18.94 0.79
CA VAL A 621 -1.46 18.25 1.72
C VAL A 621 -1.09 16.83 1.26
N ILE A 622 -2.02 16.09 0.66
CA ILE A 622 -1.76 14.70 0.18
C ILE A 622 -0.61 14.61 -0.82
N CYS A 623 -0.42 15.65 -1.63
CA CYS A 623 0.63 15.71 -2.65
C CYS A 623 1.83 16.53 -2.17
N HIS A 624 1.59 17.67 -1.55
CA HIS A 624 2.60 18.69 -1.23
C HIS A 624 3.07 18.68 0.23
N GLY A 625 2.57 17.74 1.04
CA GLY A 625 3.00 17.46 2.41
C GLY A 625 2.47 18.44 3.47
N SER A 626 2.58 18.04 4.74
CA SER A 626 2.22 18.88 5.88
C SER A 626 3.11 20.13 5.94
N ALA A 627 2.59 21.23 6.49
CA ALA A 627 3.34 22.50 6.60
C ALA A 627 3.91 23.06 5.26
N ALA A 628 3.39 22.59 4.12
CA ALA A 628 3.93 22.82 2.77
C ALA A 628 5.35 22.29 2.53
N VAL A 629 5.79 21.32 3.33
CA VAL A 629 7.05 20.59 3.16
C VAL A 629 6.81 19.34 2.32
N ALA A 630 7.23 19.34 1.05
CA ALA A 630 6.92 18.21 0.17
C ALA A 630 7.77 16.96 0.51
N GLY A 631 7.09 15.83 0.75
CA GLY A 631 7.73 14.55 1.08
C GLY A 631 8.26 13.75 -0.12
N GLY A 632 8.39 14.37 -1.30
CA GLY A 632 9.01 13.79 -2.50
C GLY A 632 8.07 13.27 -3.59
N TYR A 633 6.77 13.44 -3.42
CA TYR A 633 5.74 13.06 -4.39
C TYR A 633 5.45 14.13 -5.44
N ALA A 634 5.18 15.35 -4.97
CA ALA A 634 5.01 16.54 -5.79
C ALA A 634 6.15 17.54 -5.49
N PRO A 635 6.30 18.60 -6.29
CA PRO A 635 7.22 19.69 -5.99
C PRO A 635 6.90 20.37 -4.66
N ASP A 636 7.92 20.92 -4.00
CA ASP A 636 7.73 21.78 -2.84
C ASP A 636 7.27 23.18 -3.30
N LEU A 637 6.05 23.55 -2.91
CA LEU A 637 5.44 24.80 -3.35
C LEU A 637 6.13 26.04 -2.75
N ARG A 638 6.89 25.89 -1.67
CA ARG A 638 7.63 27.01 -1.05
C ARG A 638 8.81 27.43 -1.92
N ALA A 639 9.44 26.48 -2.62
CA ALA A 639 10.54 26.72 -3.56
C ALA A 639 10.09 27.10 -4.97
N SER A 640 8.79 26.96 -5.29
CA SER A 640 8.26 27.31 -6.61
C SER A 640 8.06 28.83 -6.75
N PRO A 641 8.43 29.42 -7.92
CA PRO A 641 8.06 30.80 -8.24
C PRO A 641 6.61 30.93 -8.71
N VAL A 642 5.94 29.83 -9.08
CA VAL A 642 4.56 29.86 -9.60
C VAL A 642 3.59 30.58 -8.64
N PRO A 643 3.58 30.30 -7.33
CA PRO A 643 2.70 31.00 -6.39
C PRO A 643 2.98 32.51 -6.25
N LEU A 644 4.02 33.08 -6.87
CA LEU A 644 4.23 34.54 -6.90
C LEU A 644 3.40 35.24 -7.98
N SER A 645 2.97 34.51 -9.01
CA SER A 645 2.10 35.04 -10.06
C SER A 645 0.69 34.48 -9.86
N HIS A 646 -0.27 35.36 -9.56
CA HIS A 646 -1.66 34.96 -9.38
C HIS A 646 -2.21 34.23 -10.60
N GLU A 647 -1.99 34.78 -11.80
CA GLU A 647 -2.46 34.19 -13.06
C GLU A 647 -1.82 32.82 -13.34
N ALA A 648 -0.51 32.67 -13.13
CA ALA A 648 0.16 31.38 -13.36
C ALA A 648 -0.31 30.33 -12.35
N PHE A 649 -0.49 30.72 -11.09
CA PHE A 649 -0.96 29.81 -10.05
C PHE A 649 -2.42 29.41 -10.27
N LYS A 650 -3.28 30.37 -10.63
CA LYS A 650 -4.68 30.13 -11.00
C LYS A 650 -4.80 29.21 -12.22
N ALA A 651 -4.01 29.44 -13.27
CA ALA A 651 -3.99 28.59 -14.47
C ALA A 651 -3.66 27.13 -14.16
N ILE A 652 -2.82 26.87 -13.15
CA ILE A 652 -2.46 25.51 -12.72
C ILE A 652 -3.52 24.94 -11.77
N VAL A 653 -3.82 25.64 -10.67
CA VAL A 653 -4.67 25.12 -9.58
C VAL A 653 -6.13 25.06 -10.01
N GLN A 654 -6.66 26.13 -10.58
CA GLN A 654 -8.06 26.19 -11.02
C GLN A 654 -8.22 25.76 -12.49
N GLY A 655 -7.28 26.20 -13.34
CA GLY A 655 -7.34 26.00 -14.79
C GLY A 655 -6.84 24.64 -15.30
N GLY A 656 -6.20 23.82 -14.46
CA GLY A 656 -5.75 22.47 -14.84
C GLY A 656 -4.59 22.42 -15.84
N ALA A 657 -3.77 23.47 -15.96
CA ALA A 657 -2.66 23.52 -16.91
C ALA A 657 -1.62 22.38 -16.75
N LEU A 658 -1.62 21.68 -15.61
CA LEU A 658 -0.75 20.53 -15.34
C LEU A 658 -1.54 19.23 -15.09
N GLU A 659 -2.80 19.14 -15.51
CA GLU A 659 -3.66 17.96 -15.31
C GLU A 659 -3.08 16.70 -15.98
N SER A 660 -2.59 16.81 -17.21
CA SER A 660 -1.90 15.72 -17.90
C SER A 660 -0.63 15.24 -17.17
N ARG A 661 -0.11 16.07 -16.25
CA ARG A 661 1.03 15.76 -15.39
C ARG A 661 0.60 15.41 -13.96
N GLY A 662 -0.66 15.06 -13.74
CA GLY A 662 -1.18 14.56 -12.47
C GLY A 662 -1.37 15.63 -11.39
N MET A 663 -1.40 16.92 -11.76
CA MET A 663 -1.87 17.98 -10.87
C MET A 663 -3.37 18.19 -11.12
N PRO A 664 -4.27 17.74 -10.24
CA PRO A 664 -5.70 17.89 -10.44
C PRO A 664 -6.11 19.38 -10.44
N LYS A 665 -7.14 19.72 -11.22
CA LYS A 665 -7.77 21.04 -11.15
C LYS A 665 -8.68 21.15 -9.94
N PHE A 666 -8.84 22.35 -9.39
CA PHE A 666 -9.72 22.75 -8.27
C PHE A 666 -10.62 23.89 -8.75
N GLU A 667 -11.56 23.56 -9.64
CA GLU A 667 -12.44 24.53 -10.29
C GLU A 667 -13.37 25.26 -9.31
N GLU A 668 -13.60 24.68 -8.13
CA GLU A 668 -14.39 25.27 -7.07
C GLU A 668 -13.66 26.38 -6.28
N PHE A 669 -12.34 26.50 -6.41
CA PHE A 669 -11.58 27.52 -5.68
C PHE A 669 -11.87 28.90 -6.26
N THR A 670 -12.16 29.84 -5.38
CA THR A 670 -12.36 31.25 -5.74
C THR A 670 -11.01 31.95 -5.92
N ASP A 671 -11.00 33.12 -6.57
CA ASP A 671 -9.78 33.95 -6.66
C ASP A 671 -9.23 34.34 -5.30
N GLU A 672 -10.12 34.50 -4.30
CA GLU A 672 -9.72 34.74 -2.92
C GLU A 672 -9.03 33.51 -2.31
N ASP A 673 -9.47 32.28 -2.62
CA ASP A 673 -8.82 31.06 -2.16
C ASP A 673 -7.44 30.87 -2.78
N ILE A 674 -7.30 31.17 -4.08
CA ILE A 674 -6.01 31.20 -4.76
C ILE A 674 -5.08 32.21 -4.10
N THR A 675 -5.57 33.42 -3.83
CA THR A 675 -4.81 34.48 -3.14
C THR A 675 -4.39 34.02 -1.73
N ALA A 676 -5.33 33.48 -0.96
CA ALA A 676 -5.07 32.96 0.38
C ALA A 676 -3.99 31.87 0.40
N LEU A 677 -4.03 30.93 -0.56
CA LEU A 677 -2.99 29.93 -0.75
C LEU A 677 -1.61 30.56 -1.01
N GLN A 678 -1.52 31.62 -1.83
CA GLN A 678 -0.26 32.34 -2.05
C GLN A 678 0.30 32.90 -0.74
N HIS A 679 -0.55 33.55 0.07
CA HIS A 679 -0.18 34.10 1.37
C HIS A 679 0.33 33.03 2.34
N PHE A 680 -0.39 31.91 2.47
CA PHE A 680 0.02 30.78 3.30
C PHE A 680 1.38 30.21 2.83
N LEU A 681 1.54 29.97 1.54
CA LEU A 681 2.78 29.41 1.00
C LEU A 681 3.98 30.34 1.20
N ARG A 682 3.78 31.66 1.11
CA ARG A 682 4.85 32.64 1.37
C ARG A 682 5.17 32.77 2.86
N GLU A 683 4.16 32.70 3.73
CA GLU A 683 4.38 32.60 5.17
C GLU A 683 5.22 31.38 5.52
N ARG A 684 4.85 30.19 5.00
CA ARG A 684 5.62 28.96 5.19
C ARG A 684 7.01 29.00 4.57
N ALA A 685 7.21 29.73 3.48
CA ALA A 685 8.53 29.90 2.88
C ALA A 685 9.47 30.77 3.75
N ARG A 686 8.92 31.74 4.48
CA ARG A 686 9.68 32.61 5.41
C ARG A 686 9.79 32.06 6.83
N TYR A 687 8.99 31.04 7.16
CA TYR A 687 8.94 30.47 8.48
C TYR A 687 10.31 29.89 8.89
N LYS A 688 10.95 30.58 9.84
CA LYS A 688 12.16 30.11 10.54
C LYS A 688 11.75 29.95 12.01
N PRO A 689 11.53 28.72 12.50
CA PRO A 689 11.14 28.52 13.88
C PRO A 689 12.24 29.12 14.76
N SER A 690 11.89 30.08 15.62
CA SER A 690 12.84 30.66 16.57
C SER A 690 13.37 29.57 17.50
N ALA A 691 14.58 29.74 18.04
CA ALA A 691 15.13 28.80 19.03
C ALA A 691 14.15 28.58 20.20
N TRP A 692 13.38 29.61 20.56
CA TRP A 692 12.36 29.53 21.60
C TRP A 692 11.11 28.74 21.19
N GLU A 693 10.66 28.81 19.94
CA GLU A 693 9.55 27.98 19.42
C GLU A 693 9.96 26.52 19.33
N GLN A 694 11.21 26.25 18.92
CA GLN A 694 11.77 24.89 18.92
C GLN A 694 11.83 24.34 20.36
N ILE A 695 12.31 25.15 21.31
CA ILE A 695 12.32 24.81 22.74
C ILE A 695 10.88 24.58 23.24
N LYS A 696 9.93 25.46 22.93
CA LYS A 696 8.51 25.31 23.32
C LYS A 696 7.87 24.05 22.75
N GLN A 697 8.13 23.70 21.49
CA GLN A 697 7.64 22.45 20.89
C GLN A 697 8.23 21.24 21.62
N VAL A 698 9.54 21.25 21.92
CA VAL A 698 10.19 20.19 22.71
C VAL A 698 9.60 20.12 24.12
N PHE A 699 9.41 21.24 24.82
CA PHE A 699 8.79 21.29 26.14
C PHE A 699 7.33 20.84 26.12
N GLY A 700 6.55 21.22 25.12
CA GLY A 700 5.17 20.77 24.93
C GLY A 700 5.10 19.27 24.70
N PHE A 701 6.00 18.72 23.89
CA PHE A 701 6.12 17.28 23.66
C PHE A 701 6.56 16.53 24.93
N ILE A 702 7.55 17.03 25.66
CA ILE A 702 8.00 16.47 26.95
C ILE A 702 6.86 16.52 27.97
N TRP A 703 6.16 17.65 28.08
CA TRP A 703 5.05 17.81 29.01
C TRP A 703 3.89 16.87 28.67
N LEU A 704 3.59 16.69 27.38
CA LEU A 704 2.62 15.70 26.92
C LEU A 704 3.05 14.27 27.28
N MET A 705 4.33 13.93 27.09
CA MET A 705 4.88 12.62 27.50
C MET A 705 4.82 12.41 29.02
N ILE A 706 5.09 13.45 29.82
CA ILE A 706 4.97 13.40 31.29
C ILE A 706 3.51 13.21 31.69
N LYS A 707 2.59 14.02 31.13
CA LYS A 707 1.14 13.93 31.38
C LYS A 707 0.62 12.54 31.05
N MET A 708 1.03 11.96 29.93
CA MET A 708 0.69 10.59 29.55
C MET A 708 1.21 9.55 30.55
N LYS A 709 2.47 9.66 31.01
CA LYS A 709 3.00 8.77 32.05
C LYS A 709 2.21 8.89 33.35
N LEU A 710 1.87 10.10 33.78
CA LEU A 710 1.09 10.34 34.99
C LEU A 710 -0.35 9.79 34.88
N LEU A 711 -0.99 9.94 33.72
CA LEU A 711 -2.30 9.33 33.42
C LEU A 711 -2.23 7.80 33.46
N ALA A 712 -1.19 7.20 32.88
CA ALA A 712 -0.98 5.74 32.93
C ALA A 712 -0.76 5.23 34.36
N MET A 713 -0.18 6.05 35.24
CA MET A 713 0.01 5.75 36.66
C MET A 713 -1.24 6.05 37.52
N GLY A 714 -2.31 6.62 36.95
CA GLY A 714 -3.55 6.97 37.66
C GLY A 714 -3.45 8.21 38.55
N TRP A 715 -2.43 9.05 38.35
CA TRP A 715 -2.20 10.25 39.18
C TRP A 715 -2.95 11.50 38.67
N LEU A 716 -3.55 11.40 37.47
CA LEU A 716 -4.36 12.41 36.79
C LEU A 716 -5.60 11.75 36.16
#